data_AF-A0AA39WF51-F1
#
_entry.id   AF-A0AA39WF51-F1
#
_cell.length_a   1.000
_cell.length_b   1.000
_cell.length_c   1.000
_cell.angle_alpha   90.00
_cell.angle_beta   90.00
_cell.angle_gamma   90.00
#
_symmetry.space_group_name_H-M   'P 1'
#
loop_
_entity.id
_entity.type
_entity.pdbx_description
1 polymer ?
#
loop_
_entity_poly.entity_id
_entity_poly.type
_entity_poly.pdbx_seq_one_letter_code
_entity_poly.pdbx_strand_id
1 'polypeptide(L)'
;MSPLVKVPYEILWLIVQYLDLEDTHALSLSCKSLQFLFHEPNIAKTILESKAPNTLEARQARTSRRYATELRRITKRREAISSVSPYLVALVAHAESWIYENGVLCHIKDRQLRILDLHNSQCTEIKIDIRRLLDQAIEESHGFTKYKFQPLYYSHGVVSCLYTHRKTAQASWLVVFDVLKGRILTTRSLNSTLKIFVRNTEKFLCYGVFVPTSRDGYRRWNLGGYDIANDKWLEQKMELPEFIGSDIGSTIAFEIFDGSLYGVSNQTSLEAEEEYWLSYYTCFRISLAQDGFGAIEHASRRHMWRRWHFEGPIDDRWTFLRIFRDEASSKLRVVESRKEWLARSSSAMRTYYTTDIVFDDGGATRMPSANDEFLDYILLATRTKTSQPDLMRAPPRNPHMVHPGDDGSELLMFTLMKSPVRCYHPSCQTFVDLVDDPPASDSGARRIRIRGGARRRWTPGEREERSRSGAAETEESHNTLIKMSGFHNTLDEITNIYKSEDVLLWPPEQSPSETNPTLEALHEVMNPTGCFGSIRGVWDERSMVYSIEETGGLHALVFVSFDPSIYLKGVKQYHDSPKVGEASGGIRGSPFLGASLPCGGKGKSKDRASGNWRPTPEPDTACSMDGSTASPEPASSTGSTPWQKVIPAMYQRMPSGFQFAL
;
A
#
# COMPACT_ATOMS: atom_id res chain seq x y z
N MET A 1 -23.25 -35.90 -0.85
CA MET A 1 -23.38 -34.51 -0.34
C MET A 1 -22.46 -34.37 0.84
N SER A 2 -21.65 -33.30 0.90
CA SER A 2 -20.76 -33.04 2.05
C SER A 2 -21.57 -32.96 3.35
N PRO A 3 -21.12 -33.59 4.45
CA PRO A 3 -21.80 -33.52 5.75
C PRO A 3 -21.92 -32.09 6.28
N LEU A 4 -21.02 -31.19 5.86
CA LEU A 4 -21.03 -29.78 6.25
C LEU A 4 -22.27 -29.02 5.75
N VAL A 5 -22.87 -29.41 4.62
CA VAL A 5 -24.08 -28.73 4.10
C VAL A 5 -25.34 -29.10 4.91
N LYS A 6 -25.25 -30.13 5.76
CA LYS A 6 -26.35 -30.61 6.60
C LYS A 6 -26.28 -30.11 8.05
N VAL A 7 -25.23 -29.38 8.43
CA VAL A 7 -25.14 -28.84 9.79
C VAL A 7 -26.13 -27.68 9.97
N PRO A 8 -26.67 -27.47 11.18
CA PRO A 8 -27.48 -26.31 11.47
C PRO A 8 -26.73 -25.00 11.20
N TYR A 9 -27.48 -23.96 10.85
CA TYR A 9 -26.94 -22.64 10.54
C TYR A 9 -26.04 -22.11 11.66
N GLU A 10 -26.43 -22.34 12.92
CA GLU A 10 -25.72 -21.89 14.11
C GLU A 10 -24.33 -22.54 14.22
N ILE A 11 -24.23 -23.84 13.87
CA ILE A 11 -22.96 -24.56 13.86
C ILE A 11 -22.07 -24.04 12.73
N LEU A 12 -22.63 -23.78 11.56
CA LEU A 12 -21.87 -23.21 10.45
C LEU A 12 -21.37 -21.80 10.78
N TRP A 13 -22.19 -20.98 11.43
CA TRP A 13 -21.82 -19.64 11.90
C TRP A 13 -20.67 -19.69 12.91
N LEU A 14 -20.68 -20.67 13.84
CA LEU A 14 -19.57 -20.90 14.76
C LEU A 14 -18.29 -21.32 14.02
N ILE A 15 -18.39 -22.21 13.03
CA ILE A 15 -17.22 -22.64 12.24
C ILE A 15 -16.58 -21.43 11.55
N VAL A 16 -17.38 -20.58 10.91
CA VAL A 16 -16.92 -19.40 10.18
C VAL A 16 -16.17 -18.40 11.06
N GLN A 17 -16.50 -18.31 12.36
CA GLN A 17 -15.75 -17.44 13.28
C GLN A 17 -14.28 -17.83 13.46
N TYR A 18 -13.95 -19.10 13.24
CA TYR A 18 -12.58 -19.60 13.36
C TYR A 18 -11.81 -19.55 12.04
N LEU A 19 -12.49 -19.32 10.91
CA LEU A 19 -11.86 -19.16 9.61
C LEU A 19 -11.31 -17.74 9.42
N ASP A 20 -10.28 -17.58 8.60
CA ASP A 20 -9.90 -16.26 8.08
C ASP A 20 -10.76 -15.87 6.87
N LEU A 21 -10.50 -14.68 6.30
CA LEU A 21 -11.29 -14.15 5.19
C LEU A 21 -11.15 -15.02 3.95
N GLU A 22 -9.93 -15.47 3.68
CA GLU A 22 -9.52 -16.26 2.53
C GLU A 22 -10.08 -17.69 2.60
N ASP A 23 -10.00 -18.34 3.75
CA ASP A 23 -10.58 -19.66 4.01
C ASP A 23 -12.10 -19.64 3.92
N THR A 24 -12.73 -18.57 4.44
CA THR A 24 -14.19 -18.42 4.32
C THR A 24 -14.58 -18.26 2.85
N HIS A 25 -13.79 -17.50 2.07
CA HIS A 25 -14.02 -17.33 0.64
C HIS A 25 -13.90 -18.66 -0.10
N ALA A 26 -12.81 -19.39 0.10
CA ALA A 26 -12.60 -20.72 -0.47
C ALA A 26 -13.74 -21.68 -0.12
N LEU A 27 -14.20 -21.66 1.14
CA LEU A 27 -15.34 -22.46 1.59
C LEU A 27 -16.63 -22.10 0.84
N SER A 28 -16.89 -20.80 0.63
CA SER A 28 -18.07 -20.34 -0.12
C SER A 28 -18.07 -20.78 -1.58
N LEU A 29 -16.89 -20.93 -2.19
CA LEU A 29 -16.71 -21.38 -3.57
C LEU A 29 -16.76 -22.91 -3.72
N SER A 30 -16.62 -23.66 -2.63
CA SER A 30 -16.57 -25.12 -2.66
C SER A 30 -17.88 -25.78 -3.15
N CYS A 31 -19.04 -25.18 -2.89
CA CYS A 31 -20.32 -25.63 -3.45
C CYS A 31 -21.40 -24.55 -3.45
N LYS A 32 -22.39 -24.67 -4.33
CA LYS A 32 -23.51 -23.72 -4.46
C LYS A 32 -24.25 -23.48 -3.15
N SER A 33 -24.41 -24.52 -2.32
CA SER A 33 -25.11 -24.42 -1.04
C SER A 33 -24.38 -23.63 0.03
N LEU A 34 -23.07 -23.35 -0.13
CA LEU A 34 -22.26 -22.57 0.83
C LEU A 34 -21.99 -21.15 0.33
N GLN A 35 -22.41 -20.80 -0.89
CA GLN A 35 -22.25 -19.43 -1.41
C GLN A 35 -22.92 -18.38 -0.51
N PHE A 36 -24.00 -18.74 0.19
CA PHE A 36 -24.69 -17.80 1.08
C PHE A 36 -23.80 -17.23 2.20
N LEU A 37 -22.69 -17.90 2.55
CA LEU A 37 -21.71 -17.41 3.54
C LEU A 37 -21.20 -15.99 3.20
N PHE A 38 -21.14 -15.63 1.92
CA PHE A 38 -20.69 -14.32 1.43
C PHE A 38 -21.82 -13.35 1.07
N HIS A 39 -23.07 -13.80 1.18
CA HIS A 39 -24.25 -13.00 0.85
C HIS A 39 -25.12 -12.68 2.08
N GLU A 40 -25.02 -13.49 3.13
CA GLU A 40 -25.80 -13.31 4.35
C GLU A 40 -25.17 -12.19 5.23
N PRO A 41 -25.96 -11.17 5.63
CA PRO A 41 -25.41 -9.99 6.33
C PRO A 41 -24.84 -10.26 7.72
N ASN A 42 -25.38 -11.20 8.50
CA ASN A 42 -24.93 -11.46 9.88
C ASN A 42 -23.59 -12.19 9.90
N ILE A 43 -23.43 -13.23 9.08
CA ILE A 43 -22.16 -13.91 8.83
C ILE A 43 -21.15 -12.90 8.32
N ALA A 44 -21.51 -12.11 7.31
CA ALA A 44 -20.60 -11.11 6.76
C ALA A 44 -20.16 -10.07 7.80
N LYS A 45 -21.09 -9.62 8.67
CA LYS A 45 -20.78 -8.75 9.79
C LYS A 45 -19.81 -9.42 10.76
N THR A 46 -20.08 -10.66 11.16
CA THR A 46 -19.21 -11.41 12.08
C THR A 46 -17.80 -11.55 11.52
N ILE A 47 -17.66 -11.92 10.24
CA ILE A 47 -16.35 -12.06 9.60
C ILE A 47 -15.64 -10.70 9.52
N LEU A 48 -16.30 -9.68 8.97
CA LEU A 48 -15.68 -8.39 8.72
C LEU A 48 -15.24 -7.70 10.02
N GLU A 49 -16.08 -7.75 11.06
CA GLU A 49 -15.77 -7.17 12.37
C GLU A 49 -14.73 -7.97 13.16
N SER A 50 -14.59 -9.28 12.94
CA SER A 50 -13.60 -10.09 13.65
C SER A 50 -12.25 -10.22 12.95
N LYS A 51 -12.23 -10.17 11.61
CA LYS A 51 -11.02 -10.46 10.80
C LYS A 51 -10.41 -9.24 10.12
N ALA A 52 -11.19 -8.20 9.86
CA ALA A 52 -10.71 -6.98 9.21
C ALA A 52 -11.43 -5.69 9.68
N PRO A 53 -11.60 -5.47 11.00
CA PRO A 53 -12.41 -4.37 11.53
C PRO A 53 -11.88 -2.96 11.20
N ASN A 54 -10.62 -2.83 10.79
CA ASN A 54 -9.97 -1.53 10.56
C ASN A 54 -9.91 -1.14 9.09
N THR A 55 -10.48 -1.97 8.22
CA THR A 55 -10.51 -1.71 6.78
C THR A 55 -11.48 -0.59 6.41
N LEU A 56 -11.30 -0.03 5.22
CA LEU A 56 -12.28 0.94 4.70
C LEU A 56 -13.64 0.27 4.55
N GLU A 57 -13.64 -0.96 4.06
CA GLU A 57 -14.80 -1.82 3.87
C GLU A 57 -15.56 -2.04 5.18
N ALA A 58 -14.87 -2.37 6.28
CA ALA A 58 -15.49 -2.47 7.61
C ALA A 58 -16.09 -1.14 8.09
N ARG A 59 -15.37 -0.02 7.91
CA ARG A 59 -15.88 1.31 8.27
C ARG A 59 -17.13 1.67 7.46
N GLN A 60 -17.11 1.43 6.16
CA GLN A 60 -18.25 1.69 5.27
C GLN A 60 -19.42 0.74 5.56
N ALA A 61 -19.17 -0.51 5.94
CA ALA A 61 -20.21 -1.45 6.34
C ALA A 61 -20.92 -1.01 7.62
N ARG A 62 -20.18 -0.45 8.60
CA ARG A 62 -20.78 0.08 9.84
C ARG A 62 -21.75 1.21 9.56
N THR A 63 -21.39 2.12 8.65
CA THR A 63 -22.20 3.28 8.26
C THR A 63 -23.37 2.88 7.36
N SER A 64 -23.13 2.11 6.30
CA SER A 64 -24.14 1.75 5.30
C SER A 64 -25.02 0.55 5.68
N ARG A 65 -24.61 -0.21 6.70
CA ARG A 65 -25.16 -1.53 7.07
C ARG A 65 -25.07 -2.61 5.97
N ARG A 66 -24.27 -2.40 4.92
CA ARG A 66 -24.11 -3.33 3.78
C ARG A 66 -22.94 -4.30 3.96
N TYR A 67 -22.90 -5.05 5.05
CA TYR A 67 -21.77 -5.93 5.40
C TYR A 67 -21.42 -6.96 4.33
N ALA A 68 -22.40 -7.60 3.70
CA ALA A 68 -22.14 -8.61 2.68
C ALA A 68 -21.47 -8.01 1.42
N THR A 69 -21.84 -6.79 1.04
CA THR A 69 -21.21 -6.10 -0.09
C THR A 69 -19.77 -5.72 0.21
N GLU A 70 -19.53 -5.15 1.38
CA GLU A 70 -18.19 -4.74 1.79
C GLU A 70 -17.26 -5.96 2.05
N LEU A 71 -17.79 -7.07 2.55
CA LEU A 71 -17.05 -8.33 2.65
C LEU A 71 -16.61 -8.82 1.26
N ARG A 72 -17.51 -8.82 0.27
CA ARG A 72 -17.14 -9.21 -1.11
C ARG A 72 -16.11 -8.26 -1.69
N ARG A 73 -16.21 -6.96 -1.40
CA ARG A 73 -15.25 -5.96 -1.88
C ARG A 73 -13.84 -6.18 -1.34
N ILE A 74 -13.68 -6.37 -0.03
CA ILE A 74 -12.34 -6.62 0.55
C ILE A 74 -11.74 -7.92 0.00
N THR A 75 -12.54 -8.98 -0.13
CA THR A 75 -12.08 -10.25 -0.69
C THR A 75 -11.65 -10.10 -2.15
N LYS A 76 -12.47 -9.46 -2.98
CA LYS A 76 -12.12 -9.14 -4.38
C LYS A 76 -10.86 -8.29 -4.50
N ARG A 77 -10.68 -7.30 -3.61
CA ARG A 77 -9.46 -6.46 -3.57
C ARG A 77 -8.22 -7.29 -3.24
N ARG A 78 -8.28 -8.13 -2.20
CA ARG A 78 -7.15 -8.97 -1.80
C ARG A 78 -6.80 -10.00 -2.87
N GLU A 79 -7.81 -10.60 -3.49
CA GLU A 79 -7.63 -11.52 -4.62
C GLU A 79 -7.03 -10.83 -5.84
N ALA A 80 -7.49 -9.62 -6.18
CA ALA A 80 -6.92 -8.83 -7.27
C ALA A 80 -5.44 -8.49 -7.04
N ILE A 81 -5.07 -8.17 -5.79
CA ILE A 81 -3.66 -7.92 -5.43
C ILE A 81 -2.85 -9.21 -5.53
N SER A 82 -3.30 -10.30 -4.90
CA SER A 82 -2.55 -11.57 -4.86
C SER A 82 -2.40 -12.24 -6.22
N SER A 83 -3.35 -12.00 -7.14
CA SER A 83 -3.31 -12.52 -8.52
C SER A 83 -2.81 -11.49 -9.55
N VAL A 84 -2.41 -10.29 -9.12
CA VAL A 84 -1.93 -9.22 -10.01
C VAL A 84 -2.95 -8.88 -11.11
N SER A 85 -4.23 -8.84 -10.75
CA SER A 85 -5.35 -8.61 -11.68
C SER A 85 -6.12 -7.32 -11.32
N PRO A 86 -5.67 -6.15 -11.79
CA PRO A 86 -6.33 -4.89 -11.47
C PRO A 86 -7.74 -4.79 -12.10
N TYR A 87 -8.63 -4.06 -11.42
CA TYR A 87 -9.99 -3.75 -11.90
C TYR A 87 -10.05 -2.52 -12.80
N LEU A 88 -9.01 -1.68 -12.77
CA LEU A 88 -8.96 -0.45 -13.58
C LEU A 88 -7.52 -0.08 -13.89
N VAL A 89 -7.26 0.29 -15.14
CA VAL A 89 -6.05 1.00 -15.56
C VAL A 89 -6.42 2.15 -16.48
N ALA A 90 -5.94 3.36 -16.19
CA ALA A 90 -6.24 4.53 -17.02
C ALA A 90 -5.13 5.59 -16.97
N LEU A 91 -4.94 6.29 -18.09
CA LEU A 91 -4.20 7.54 -18.14
C LEU A 91 -5.09 8.65 -17.54
N VAL A 92 -4.68 9.21 -16.40
CA VAL A 92 -5.53 10.13 -15.64
C VAL A 92 -5.16 11.60 -15.82
N ALA A 93 -3.89 11.89 -16.10
CA ALA A 93 -3.41 13.26 -16.26
C ALA A 93 -2.05 13.34 -16.99
N HIS A 94 -1.73 14.51 -17.51
CA HIS A 94 -0.35 14.91 -17.83
C HIS A 94 0.05 16.03 -16.86
N ALA A 95 1.24 15.96 -16.27
CA ALA A 95 1.63 16.91 -15.23
C ALA A 95 3.14 17.19 -15.20
N GLU A 96 3.51 18.41 -14.80
CA GLU A 96 4.90 18.82 -14.52
C GLU A 96 5.37 18.34 -13.13
N SER A 97 4.43 18.25 -12.17
CA SER A 97 4.69 17.79 -10.81
C SER A 97 3.43 17.17 -10.24
N TRP A 98 3.57 16.16 -9.38
CA TRP A 98 2.43 15.45 -8.82
C TRP A 98 2.78 14.77 -7.49
N ILE A 99 1.74 14.51 -6.69
CA ILE A 99 1.74 13.58 -5.56
C ILE A 99 0.45 12.77 -5.60
N TYR A 100 0.46 11.59 -5.01
CA TYR A 100 -0.72 10.76 -4.84
C TYR A 100 -0.77 10.27 -3.39
N GLU A 101 -1.78 10.71 -2.65
CA GLU A 101 -1.91 10.43 -1.21
C GLU A 101 -3.38 10.21 -0.86
N ASN A 102 -3.66 9.19 -0.05
CA ASN A 102 -5.01 8.89 0.45
C ASN A 102 -6.09 8.82 -0.64
N GLY A 103 -5.78 8.21 -1.79
CA GLY A 103 -6.72 8.09 -2.91
C GLY A 103 -6.87 9.33 -3.79
N VAL A 104 -6.14 10.41 -3.50
CA VAL A 104 -6.27 11.70 -4.18
C VAL A 104 -5.00 12.05 -4.92
N LEU A 105 -5.15 12.36 -6.21
CA LEU A 105 -4.10 12.84 -7.09
C LEU A 105 -4.07 14.37 -7.08
N CYS A 106 -2.95 14.93 -6.62
CA CYS A 106 -2.66 16.35 -6.72
C CYS A 106 -1.58 16.56 -7.78
N HIS A 107 -1.89 17.27 -8.86
CA HIS A 107 -0.95 17.44 -9.96
C HIS A 107 -0.95 18.86 -10.53
N ILE A 108 0.19 19.31 -11.04
CA ILE A 108 0.39 20.65 -11.58
C ILE A 108 0.55 20.57 -13.09
N LYS A 109 -0.19 21.41 -13.82
CA LYS A 109 -0.02 21.63 -15.25
C LYS A 109 -0.34 23.09 -15.56
N ASP A 110 0.49 23.75 -16.38
CA ASP A 110 0.23 25.13 -16.83
C ASP A 110 0.05 26.13 -15.66
N ARG A 111 0.86 25.98 -14.61
CA ARG A 111 0.77 26.77 -13.34
C ARG A 111 -0.59 26.65 -12.63
N GLN A 112 -1.31 25.57 -12.87
CA GLN A 112 -2.55 25.24 -12.17
C GLN A 112 -2.35 23.96 -11.38
N LEU A 113 -2.67 24.01 -10.09
CA LEU A 113 -2.77 22.81 -9.27
C LEU A 113 -4.17 22.22 -9.45
N ARG A 114 -4.24 20.91 -9.64
CA ARG A 114 -5.46 20.15 -9.84
C ARG A 114 -5.52 19.02 -8.84
N ILE A 115 -6.71 18.78 -8.31
CA ILE A 115 -6.94 17.82 -7.25
C ILE A 115 -8.09 16.92 -7.70
N LEU A 116 -7.79 15.63 -7.87
CA LEU A 116 -8.70 14.60 -8.34
C LEU A 116 -8.79 13.47 -7.32
N ASP A 117 -9.98 13.21 -6.81
CA ASP A 117 -10.23 12.07 -5.91
C ASP A 117 -10.54 10.80 -6.73
N LEU A 118 -9.52 9.96 -6.89
CA LEU A 118 -9.58 8.75 -7.69
C LEU A 118 -10.32 7.63 -6.96
N HIS A 119 -10.14 7.50 -5.63
CA HIS A 119 -10.82 6.47 -4.83
C HIS A 119 -12.33 6.65 -4.81
N ASN A 120 -12.82 7.88 -4.76
CA ASN A 120 -14.26 8.17 -4.86
C ASN A 120 -14.76 8.29 -6.31
N SER A 121 -13.99 7.81 -7.30
CA SER A 121 -14.42 7.75 -8.70
C SER A 121 -14.84 9.11 -9.25
N GLN A 122 -14.20 10.20 -8.79
CA GLN A 122 -14.67 11.54 -9.13
C GLN A 122 -14.48 11.83 -10.62
N CYS A 123 -15.48 12.52 -11.16
CA CYS A 123 -15.55 12.94 -12.55
C CYS A 123 -15.22 14.43 -12.72
N THR A 124 -14.89 15.10 -11.62
CA THR A 124 -14.52 16.52 -11.56
C THR A 124 -13.23 16.69 -10.77
N GLU A 125 -12.49 17.73 -11.09
CA GLU A 125 -11.29 18.18 -10.40
C GLU A 125 -11.50 19.55 -9.79
N ILE A 126 -10.85 19.79 -8.66
CA ILE A 126 -10.70 21.13 -8.13
C ILE A 126 -9.44 21.74 -8.74
N LYS A 127 -9.62 22.78 -9.54
CA LYS A 127 -8.54 23.55 -10.16
C LYS A 127 -8.25 24.79 -9.33
N ILE A 128 -6.98 24.98 -9.03
CA ILE A 128 -6.42 26.07 -8.26
C ILE A 128 -5.47 26.88 -9.15
N ASP A 129 -5.75 28.17 -9.26
CA ASP A 129 -4.83 29.15 -9.87
C ASP A 129 -3.74 29.48 -8.84
N ILE A 130 -2.53 28.95 -9.08
CA ILE A 130 -1.41 29.06 -8.14
C ILE A 130 -1.02 30.53 -7.92
N ARG A 131 -1.05 31.36 -8.97
CA ARG A 131 -0.65 32.77 -8.84
C ARG A 131 -1.64 33.53 -7.96
N ARG A 132 -2.95 33.36 -8.20
CA ARG A 132 -3.99 34.00 -7.37
C ARG A 132 -3.97 33.50 -5.93
N LEU A 133 -3.70 32.21 -5.72
CA LEU A 133 -3.52 31.65 -4.38
C LEU A 133 -2.34 32.32 -3.67
N LEU A 134 -1.18 32.41 -4.33
CA LEU A 134 0.02 33.02 -3.76
C LEU A 134 -0.13 34.52 -3.50
N ASP A 135 -0.79 35.26 -4.40
CA ASP A 135 -1.12 36.67 -4.20
C ASP A 135 -1.98 36.88 -2.93
N GLN A 136 -2.83 35.92 -2.58
CA GLN A 136 -3.63 36.01 -1.36
C GLN A 136 -2.86 35.47 -0.13
N ALA A 137 -1.99 34.47 -0.31
CA ALA A 137 -1.36 33.75 0.79
C ALA A 137 -0.08 34.42 1.30
N ILE A 138 0.72 35.03 0.43
CA ILE A 138 2.08 35.51 0.74
C ILE A 138 2.30 36.87 0.08
N GLU A 139 2.39 37.93 0.87
CA GLU A 139 2.66 39.29 0.39
C GLU A 139 4.01 39.37 -0.36
N GLU A 140 5.03 38.68 0.14
CA GLU A 140 6.36 38.64 -0.48
C GLU A 140 6.37 37.92 -1.84
N SER A 141 5.28 37.25 -2.22
CA SER A 141 5.17 36.63 -3.53
C SER A 141 4.76 37.61 -4.63
N HIS A 142 4.27 38.81 -4.29
CA HIS A 142 3.78 39.78 -5.28
C HIS A 142 4.88 40.23 -6.25
N GLY A 143 4.53 40.30 -7.54
CA GLY A 143 5.46 40.68 -8.60
C GLY A 143 6.43 39.58 -9.04
N PHE A 144 6.49 38.44 -8.35
CA PHE A 144 7.33 37.30 -8.76
C PHE A 144 6.63 36.42 -9.79
N THR A 145 7.19 36.39 -10.99
CA THR A 145 6.72 35.55 -12.11
C THR A 145 7.53 34.27 -12.30
N LYS A 146 8.74 34.21 -11.72
CA LYS A 146 9.63 33.04 -11.71
C LYS A 146 9.64 32.42 -10.31
N TYR A 147 8.95 31.30 -10.17
CA TYR A 147 8.87 30.55 -8.92
C TYR A 147 8.72 29.06 -9.21
N LYS A 148 8.99 28.22 -8.21
CA LYS A 148 8.65 26.79 -8.19
C LYS A 148 7.61 26.56 -7.12
N PHE A 149 6.55 25.83 -7.47
CA PHE A 149 5.48 25.43 -6.58
C PHE A 149 5.35 23.90 -6.68
N GLN A 150 5.41 23.22 -5.53
CA GLN A 150 5.46 21.76 -5.48
C GLN A 150 4.46 21.24 -4.43
N PRO A 151 3.53 20.35 -4.78
CA PRO A 151 2.68 19.72 -3.78
C PRO A 151 3.51 18.76 -2.90
N LEU A 152 3.23 18.72 -1.61
CA LEU A 152 3.96 17.94 -0.62
C LEU A 152 3.12 16.83 0.02
N TYR A 153 1.87 17.11 0.37
CA TYR A 153 0.98 16.13 1.00
C TYR A 153 -0.50 16.52 0.84
N TYR A 154 -1.39 15.53 0.87
CA TYR A 154 -2.84 15.69 0.92
C TYR A 154 -3.46 14.76 1.95
N SER A 155 -4.35 15.30 2.79
CA SER A 155 -5.14 14.52 3.73
C SER A 155 -6.32 15.33 4.24
N HIS A 156 -7.51 14.72 4.34
CA HIS A 156 -8.75 15.32 4.88
C HIS A 156 -9.10 16.70 4.25
N GLY A 157 -8.92 16.84 2.94
CA GLY A 157 -9.21 18.09 2.22
C GLY A 157 -8.14 19.19 2.35
N VAL A 158 -7.10 18.97 3.16
CA VAL A 158 -5.99 19.89 3.35
C VAL A 158 -4.84 19.52 2.42
N VAL A 159 -4.36 20.51 1.67
CA VAL A 159 -3.20 20.39 0.78
C VAL A 159 -2.06 21.24 1.34
N SER A 160 -0.88 20.63 1.35
CA SER A 160 0.37 21.31 1.71
C SER A 160 1.27 21.41 0.49
N CYS A 161 1.81 22.61 0.22
CA CYS A 161 2.69 22.89 -0.92
C CYS A 161 3.94 23.65 -0.49
N LEU A 162 5.03 23.44 -1.20
CA LEU A 162 6.27 24.21 -1.11
C LEU A 162 6.30 25.26 -2.21
N TYR A 163 6.31 26.53 -1.82
CA TYR A 163 6.58 27.66 -2.70
C TYR A 163 8.03 28.12 -2.54
N THR A 164 8.74 28.29 -3.65
CA THR A 164 10.11 28.83 -3.66
C THR A 164 10.28 29.86 -4.76
N HIS A 165 10.91 30.99 -4.43
CA HIS A 165 11.30 32.00 -5.40
C HIS A 165 12.70 32.53 -5.09
N ARG A 166 13.31 33.19 -6.07
CA ARG A 166 14.62 33.84 -5.92
C ARG A 166 14.50 35.32 -6.25
N LYS A 167 14.85 36.17 -5.29
CA LYS A 167 15.01 37.62 -5.49
C LYS A 167 16.49 37.99 -5.43
N THR A 168 17.04 38.09 -4.22
CA THR A 168 18.47 38.26 -3.91
C THR A 168 19.02 37.00 -3.26
N ALA A 169 18.25 36.42 -2.32
CA ALA A 169 18.40 35.08 -1.79
C ALA A 169 17.19 34.21 -2.16
N GLN A 170 17.31 32.90 -2.00
CA GLN A 170 16.19 31.97 -2.15
C GLN A 170 15.28 32.06 -0.93
N ALA A 171 14.02 32.37 -1.14
CA ALA A 171 12.99 32.37 -0.10
C ALA A 171 12.03 31.21 -0.35
N SER A 172 11.68 30.50 0.72
CA SER A 172 10.89 29.27 0.67
C SER A 172 9.76 29.33 1.70
N TRP A 173 8.57 28.90 1.31
CA TRP A 173 7.37 28.94 2.14
C TRP A 173 6.60 27.63 2.06
N LEU A 174 6.14 27.15 3.21
CA LEU A 174 5.08 26.16 3.30
C LEU A 174 3.75 26.89 3.15
N VAL A 175 2.92 26.47 2.19
CA VAL A 175 1.58 27.01 1.92
C VAL A 175 0.57 25.90 2.16
N VAL A 176 -0.38 26.14 3.06
CA VAL A 176 -1.36 25.14 3.49
C VAL A 176 -2.76 25.72 3.34
N PHE A 177 -3.65 24.98 2.68
CA PHE A 177 -5.03 25.40 2.45
C PHE A 177 -5.98 24.21 2.48
N ASP A 178 -7.21 24.48 2.91
CA ASP A 178 -8.35 23.57 2.88
C ASP A 178 -9.10 23.80 1.57
N VAL A 179 -9.05 22.79 0.71
CA VAL A 179 -9.60 22.82 -0.64
C VAL A 179 -11.12 22.68 -0.60
N LEU A 180 -11.65 21.91 0.35
CA LEU A 180 -13.09 21.69 0.47
C LEU A 180 -13.79 22.95 0.97
N LYS A 181 -13.14 23.70 1.87
CA LYS A 181 -13.64 24.98 2.40
C LYS A 181 -13.18 26.19 1.58
N GLY A 182 -12.29 26.00 0.60
CA GLY A 182 -11.69 27.08 -0.18
C GLY A 182 -10.92 28.09 0.66
N ARG A 183 -10.30 27.67 1.77
CA ARG A 183 -9.67 28.59 2.75
C ARG A 183 -8.17 28.35 2.82
N ILE A 184 -7.38 29.42 2.76
CA ILE A 184 -5.96 29.36 3.15
C ILE A 184 -5.91 29.17 4.65
N LEU A 185 -5.29 28.08 5.11
CA LEU A 185 -5.16 27.78 6.54
C LEU A 185 -3.98 28.55 7.10
N THR A 186 -2.80 28.39 6.50
CA THR A 186 -1.58 29.00 7.04
C THR A 186 -0.45 29.04 6.04
N THR A 187 0.54 29.91 6.32
CA THR A 187 1.80 30.00 5.59
C THR A 187 2.97 30.09 6.56
N ARG A 188 4.10 29.46 6.24
CA ARG A 188 5.31 29.50 7.07
C ARG A 188 6.57 29.63 6.23
N SER A 189 7.38 30.64 6.53
CA SER A 189 8.71 30.76 5.96
C SER A 189 9.62 29.62 6.45
N LEU A 190 10.37 29.02 5.53
CA LEU A 190 11.24 27.88 5.76
C LEU A 190 12.70 28.28 5.59
N ASN A 191 13.51 27.98 6.60
CA ASN A 191 14.95 28.30 6.62
C ASN A 191 15.78 27.31 5.79
N SER A 192 15.23 26.15 5.46
CA SER A 192 15.87 25.10 4.66
C SER A 192 14.82 24.38 3.81
N THR A 193 15.27 23.83 2.69
CA THR A 193 14.46 22.94 1.82
C THR A 193 15.23 21.67 1.43
N LEU A 194 16.35 21.37 2.11
CA LEU A 194 17.26 20.28 1.72
C LEU A 194 16.53 18.93 1.66
N LYS A 195 15.69 18.65 2.66
CA LYS A 195 14.67 17.60 2.68
C LYS A 195 13.51 18.07 3.56
N ILE A 196 12.28 17.77 3.16
CA ILE A 196 11.07 18.15 3.88
C ILE A 196 10.06 17.01 3.84
N PHE A 197 9.39 16.75 4.95
CA PHE A 197 8.14 16.00 4.96
C PHE A 197 7.02 16.87 5.53
N VAL A 198 5.79 16.57 5.12
CA VAL A 198 4.57 17.11 5.72
C VAL A 198 3.59 15.97 5.91
N ARG A 199 2.95 15.93 7.08
CA ARG A 199 1.86 15.02 7.41
C ARG A 199 0.76 15.83 8.06
N ASN A 200 -0.48 15.59 7.68
CA ASN A 200 -1.60 16.25 8.31
C ASN A 200 -2.80 15.32 8.46
N THR A 201 -3.64 15.67 9.42
CA THR A 201 -5.00 15.16 9.62
C THR A 201 -5.97 16.34 9.44
N GLU A 202 -7.23 16.13 9.80
CA GLU A 202 -8.22 17.21 9.93
C GLU A 202 -7.92 18.17 11.10
N LYS A 203 -7.10 17.76 12.08
CA LYS A 203 -6.84 18.53 13.32
C LYS A 203 -5.45 19.15 13.38
N PHE A 204 -4.43 18.43 12.91
CA PHE A 204 -3.04 18.83 13.04
C PHE A 204 -2.29 18.71 11.72
N LEU A 205 -1.35 19.60 11.51
CA LEU A 205 -0.31 19.49 10.50
C LEU A 205 1.05 19.43 11.21
N CYS A 206 1.90 18.50 10.80
CA CYS A 206 3.29 18.40 11.22
C CYS A 206 4.18 18.43 9.98
N TYR A 207 5.29 19.15 10.06
CA TYR A 207 6.32 19.14 9.04
C TYR A 207 7.68 18.98 9.71
N GLY A 208 8.60 18.36 8.99
CA GLY A 208 10.00 18.28 9.40
C GLY A 208 10.90 18.75 8.29
N VAL A 209 11.96 19.46 8.67
CA VAL A 209 12.98 19.94 7.74
C VAL A 209 14.32 19.42 8.18
N PHE A 210 15.09 18.89 7.23
CA PHE A 210 16.43 18.41 7.51
C PHE A 210 17.42 19.58 7.49
N VAL A 211 18.06 19.81 8.64
CA VAL A 211 18.96 20.96 8.87
C VAL A 211 20.41 20.47 8.87
N PRO A 212 21.27 21.02 8.00
CA PRO A 212 22.64 20.53 7.81
C PRO A 212 23.65 21.01 8.86
N THR A 213 23.26 21.89 9.79
CA THR A 213 24.20 22.53 10.72
C THR A 213 23.59 22.62 12.11
N SER A 214 23.79 21.59 12.94
CA SER A 214 23.78 21.80 14.38
C SER A 214 25.19 22.16 14.88
N ARG A 215 25.30 22.66 16.12
CA ARG A 215 26.56 23.21 16.69
C ARG A 215 27.70 22.18 16.77
N ASP A 216 27.37 20.91 16.65
CA ASP A 216 28.25 19.74 16.71
C ASP A 216 28.56 19.13 15.33
N GLY A 217 28.06 19.73 14.24
CA GLY A 217 28.32 19.25 12.87
C GLY A 217 27.41 18.10 12.41
N TYR A 218 26.49 17.62 13.25
CA TYR A 218 25.55 16.57 12.88
C TYR A 218 24.29 17.13 12.20
N ARG A 219 23.74 16.37 11.24
CA ARG A 219 22.52 16.73 10.51
C ARG A 219 21.29 16.16 11.22
N ARG A 220 20.25 16.96 11.41
CA ARG A 220 19.08 16.60 12.22
C ARG A 220 17.75 17.04 11.62
N TRP A 221 16.69 16.40 12.07
CA TRP A 221 15.32 16.77 11.74
C TRP A 221 14.81 17.80 12.75
N ASN A 222 14.34 18.94 12.24
CA ASN A 222 13.63 19.95 13.02
C ASN A 222 12.16 19.92 12.65
N LEU A 223 11.33 19.63 13.65
CA LEU A 223 9.89 19.56 13.55
C LEU A 223 9.23 20.92 13.83
N GLY A 224 8.16 21.18 13.10
CA GLY A 224 7.20 22.23 13.40
C GLY A 224 5.78 21.69 13.19
N GLY A 225 4.82 22.29 13.88
CA GLY A 225 3.43 21.85 13.80
C GLY A 225 2.46 23.02 13.80
N TYR A 226 1.25 22.76 13.32
CA TYR A 226 0.16 23.70 13.24
C TYR A 226 -1.14 23.01 13.65
N ASP A 227 -1.81 23.58 14.64
CA ASP A 227 -3.14 23.19 15.07
C ASP A 227 -4.16 23.84 14.13
N ILE A 228 -4.78 23.00 13.29
CA ILE A 228 -5.75 23.41 12.28
C ILE A 228 -7.09 23.78 12.94
N ALA A 229 -7.42 23.12 14.06
CA ALA A 229 -8.69 23.35 14.76
C ALA A 229 -8.70 24.71 15.46
N ASN A 230 -7.57 25.12 16.03
CA ASN A 230 -7.41 26.39 16.75
C ASN A 230 -6.76 27.51 15.92
N ASP A 231 -6.36 27.23 14.68
CA ASP A 231 -5.70 28.17 13.77
C ASP A 231 -4.41 28.77 14.37
N LYS A 232 -3.55 27.90 14.93
CA LYS A 232 -2.33 28.33 15.65
C LYS A 232 -1.13 27.47 15.31
N TRP A 233 0.02 28.12 15.11
CA TRP A 233 1.31 27.42 15.06
C TRP A 233 1.69 26.94 16.45
N LEU A 234 2.21 25.71 16.54
CA LEU A 234 2.80 25.22 17.77
C LEU A 234 4.10 26.02 18.03
N GLU A 235 4.21 26.63 19.21
CA GLU A 235 5.32 27.54 19.53
C GLU A 235 6.67 26.81 19.63
N GLN A 236 6.65 25.56 20.10
CA GLN A 236 7.83 24.75 20.28
C GLN A 236 8.28 24.13 18.95
N LYS A 237 9.47 24.52 18.48
CA LYS A 237 10.21 23.72 17.49
C LYS A 237 10.92 22.60 18.22
N MET A 238 10.85 21.38 17.69
CA MET A 238 11.46 20.20 18.29
C MET A 238 12.57 19.67 17.39
N GLU A 239 13.79 19.61 17.89
CA GLU A 239 14.92 18.94 17.23
C GLU A 239 14.89 17.46 17.62
N LEU A 240 15.16 16.58 16.65
CA LEU A 240 15.28 15.14 16.87
C LEU A 240 16.76 14.74 16.83
N PRO A 241 17.51 14.86 17.95
CA PRO A 241 18.96 14.69 17.93
C PRO A 241 19.41 13.24 17.68
N GLU A 242 18.63 12.26 18.15
CA GLU A 242 18.96 10.83 18.08
C GLU A 242 18.24 10.09 16.94
N PHE A 243 17.53 10.81 16.07
CA PHE A 243 16.79 10.21 14.96
C PHE A 243 17.59 10.29 13.66
N ILE A 244 18.31 9.21 13.36
CA ILE A 244 19.24 9.11 12.23
C ILE A 244 18.51 8.73 10.94
N GLY A 245 19.03 9.18 9.82
CA GLY A 245 18.51 8.88 8.48
C GLY A 245 17.83 10.08 7.84
N SER A 246 17.74 10.02 6.51
CA SER A 246 17.36 11.20 5.73
C SER A 246 16.52 10.90 4.49
N ASP A 247 16.51 9.67 3.99
CA ASP A 247 15.74 9.28 2.82
C ASP A 247 14.37 8.76 3.25
N ILE A 248 13.35 9.61 3.12
CA ILE A 248 11.96 9.32 3.49
C ILE A 248 11.43 8.18 2.59
N GLY A 249 10.84 7.16 3.23
CA GLY A 249 10.36 5.96 2.57
C GLY A 249 11.42 4.88 2.35
N SER A 250 12.68 5.12 2.74
CA SER A 250 13.77 4.14 2.62
C SER A 250 14.55 3.97 3.93
N THR A 251 15.17 5.04 4.42
CA THR A 251 15.90 5.00 5.69
C THR A 251 15.04 5.43 6.88
N ILE A 252 14.04 6.28 6.62
CA ILE A 252 13.13 6.80 7.63
C ILE A 252 11.70 6.84 7.09
N ALA A 253 10.70 6.77 7.97
CA ALA A 253 9.31 7.04 7.62
C ALA A 253 8.62 7.82 8.75
N PHE A 254 7.75 8.75 8.37
CA PHE A 254 6.91 9.52 9.29
C PHE A 254 5.45 9.37 8.92
N GLU A 255 4.58 9.25 9.92
CA GLU A 255 3.13 9.24 9.73
C GLU A 255 2.38 9.66 10.99
N ILE A 256 1.16 10.19 10.84
CA ILE A 256 0.29 10.52 11.98
C ILE A 256 -0.77 9.42 12.14
N PHE A 257 -0.78 8.79 13.32
CA PHE A 257 -1.82 7.83 13.71
C PHE A 257 -2.38 8.21 15.08
N ASP A 258 -3.71 8.10 15.25
CA ASP A 258 -4.41 8.34 16.53
C ASP A 258 -3.99 9.63 17.26
N GLY A 259 -3.74 10.71 16.51
CA GLY A 259 -3.34 12.01 17.08
C GLY A 259 -1.88 12.08 17.54
N SER A 260 -1.03 11.12 17.19
CA SER A 260 0.41 11.15 17.46
C SER A 260 1.21 11.08 16.17
N LEU A 261 2.30 11.85 16.09
CA LEU A 261 3.30 11.74 15.03
C LEU A 261 4.26 10.60 15.36
N TYR A 262 4.39 9.64 14.45
CA TYR A 262 5.36 8.56 14.53
C TYR A 262 6.52 8.82 13.59
N GLY A 263 7.72 8.44 14.02
CA GLY A 263 8.91 8.36 13.17
C GLY A 263 9.63 7.05 13.40
N VAL A 264 9.95 6.33 12.33
CA VAL A 264 10.79 5.12 12.36
C VAL A 264 12.02 5.31 11.49
N SER A 265 13.16 4.82 11.97
CA SER A 265 14.42 4.73 11.24
C SER A 265 14.98 3.31 11.30
N ASN A 266 15.59 2.88 10.21
CA ASN A 266 16.35 1.62 10.13
C ASN A 266 17.88 1.83 10.26
N GLN A 267 18.30 3.05 10.58
CA GLN A 267 19.69 3.42 10.82
C GLN A 267 19.96 3.65 12.32
N THR A 268 21.15 3.31 12.76
CA THR A 268 21.67 3.56 14.12
C THR A 268 22.78 4.62 14.08
N SER A 269 23.08 5.25 15.21
CA SER A 269 24.21 6.21 15.28
C SER A 269 25.54 5.48 15.04
N LEU A 270 26.50 6.17 14.43
CA LEU A 270 27.86 5.66 14.17
C LEU A 270 28.57 5.19 15.45
N GLU A 271 28.33 5.87 16.59
CA GLU A 271 28.89 5.46 17.89
C GLU A 271 28.33 4.12 18.41
N ALA A 272 27.16 3.69 17.93
CA ALA A 272 26.56 2.39 18.27
C ALA A 272 26.92 1.27 17.26
N GLU A 273 27.46 1.62 16.09
CA GLU A 273 27.89 0.65 15.06
C GLU A 273 29.20 -0.06 15.44
N GLU A 274 30.02 0.53 16.31
CA GLU A 274 31.35 -0.02 16.63
C GLU A 274 31.31 -1.19 17.64
N GLU A 275 30.18 -1.48 18.31
CA GLU A 275 30.13 -2.49 19.38
C GLU A 275 29.02 -3.56 19.28
N TYR A 276 28.05 -3.48 18.37
CA TYR A 276 26.90 -4.41 18.37
C TYR A 276 26.61 -5.07 17.02
N TRP A 277 26.64 -6.40 17.01
CA TRP A 277 26.28 -7.24 15.86
C TRP A 277 24.76 -7.22 15.53
N LEU A 278 23.93 -6.61 16.38
CA LEU A 278 22.47 -6.54 16.26
C LEU A 278 22.03 -5.11 15.90
N SER A 279 21.17 -5.00 14.89
CA SER A 279 20.53 -3.76 14.48
C SER A 279 19.07 -3.74 14.95
N TYR A 280 18.62 -2.58 15.40
CA TYR A 280 17.27 -2.29 15.86
C TYR A 280 16.69 -1.13 15.06
N TYR A 281 15.37 -1.08 14.91
CA TYR A 281 14.72 0.13 14.46
C TYR A 281 14.67 1.15 15.59
N THR A 282 14.94 2.40 15.28
CA THR A 282 14.63 3.53 16.17
C THR A 282 13.23 3.99 15.84
N CYS A 283 12.29 3.87 16.79
CA CYS A 283 10.93 4.36 16.61
C CYS A 283 10.54 5.28 17.77
N PHE A 284 9.93 6.40 17.44
CA PHE A 284 9.36 7.32 18.43
C PHE A 284 7.90 7.65 18.10
N ARG A 285 7.16 8.11 19.11
CA ARG A 285 5.90 8.83 18.94
C ARG A 285 5.93 10.14 19.72
N ILE A 286 5.23 11.14 19.19
CA ILE A 286 5.00 12.44 19.84
C ILE A 286 3.50 12.70 19.78
N SER A 287 2.88 12.86 20.96
CA SER A 287 1.47 13.25 21.03
C SER A 287 1.29 14.65 20.47
N LEU A 288 0.27 14.83 19.62
CA LEU A 288 -0.10 16.12 19.07
C LEU A 288 -1.30 16.64 19.87
N ALA A 289 -1.04 17.68 20.66
CA ALA A 289 -2.04 18.31 21.51
C ALA A 289 -2.06 19.83 21.26
N GLN A 290 -3.08 20.50 21.80
CA GLN A 290 -3.29 21.93 21.58
C GLN A 290 -2.18 22.80 22.20
N ASP A 291 -1.52 22.29 23.24
CA ASP A 291 -0.43 22.94 23.98
C ASP A 291 0.95 22.72 23.34
N GLY A 292 1.04 21.94 22.26
CA GLY A 292 2.29 21.74 21.52
C GLY A 292 2.59 20.28 21.23
N PHE A 293 3.88 20.02 21.02
CA PHE A 293 4.41 18.66 20.94
C PHE A 293 4.52 18.09 22.35
N GLY A 294 3.91 16.93 22.59
CA GLY A 294 4.14 16.17 23.81
C GLY A 294 5.59 15.70 23.96
N ALA A 295 5.88 14.99 25.04
CA ALA A 295 7.18 14.35 25.22
C ALA A 295 7.43 13.32 24.09
N ILE A 296 8.70 13.18 23.70
CA ILE A 296 9.12 12.10 22.81
C ILE A 296 9.08 10.79 23.60
N GLU A 297 8.29 9.85 23.14
CA GLU A 297 8.25 8.49 23.67
C GLU A 297 8.91 7.54 22.67
N HIS A 298 9.77 6.65 23.16
CA HIS A 298 10.48 5.68 22.33
C HIS A 298 9.81 4.32 22.41
N ALA A 299 9.76 3.62 21.28
CA ALA A 299 9.31 2.24 21.25
C ALA A 299 10.32 1.34 21.98
N SER A 300 9.82 0.24 22.55
CA SER A 300 10.60 -0.74 23.27
C SER A 300 11.66 -1.35 22.35
N ARG A 301 12.96 -1.11 22.64
CA ARG A 301 14.08 -1.62 21.83
C ARG A 301 14.00 -3.13 21.63
N ARG A 302 13.60 -3.87 22.68
CA ARG A 302 13.44 -5.34 22.66
C ARG A 302 12.45 -5.81 21.59
N HIS A 303 11.39 -5.06 21.35
CA HIS A 303 10.35 -5.38 20.36
C HIS A 303 10.68 -4.83 18.97
N MET A 304 11.59 -3.87 18.87
CA MET A 304 12.01 -3.22 17.63
C MET A 304 13.29 -3.84 17.03
N TRP A 305 13.58 -5.10 17.34
CA TRP A 305 14.71 -5.80 16.72
C TRP A 305 14.52 -5.88 15.20
N ARG A 306 15.55 -5.50 14.46
CA ARG A 306 15.53 -5.41 13.00
C ARG A 306 16.25 -6.60 12.37
N ARG A 307 17.54 -6.77 12.72
CA ARG A 307 18.37 -7.81 12.09
C ARG A 307 19.64 -8.11 12.88
N TRP A 308 20.26 -9.24 12.54
CA TRP A 308 21.63 -9.55 12.92
C TRP A 308 22.57 -9.33 11.73
N HIS A 309 23.69 -8.64 11.92
CA HIS A 309 24.63 -8.31 10.83
C HIS A 309 25.31 -9.56 10.25
N PHE A 310 25.45 -10.64 11.03
CA PHE A 310 25.96 -11.93 10.57
C PHE A 310 25.02 -12.70 9.64
N GLU A 311 23.76 -12.29 9.50
CA GLU A 311 22.84 -12.91 8.54
C GLU A 311 23.32 -12.78 7.09
N GLY A 312 24.10 -11.73 6.78
CA GLY A 312 24.67 -11.50 5.46
C GLY A 312 24.60 -10.03 5.02
N PRO A 313 25.23 -9.66 3.90
CA PRO A 313 25.16 -8.30 3.39
C PRO A 313 23.76 -7.96 2.85
N ILE A 314 23.43 -6.66 2.81
CA ILE A 314 22.22 -6.11 2.20
C ILE A 314 22.57 -5.14 1.07
N ASP A 315 21.70 -5.05 0.07
CA ASP A 315 21.70 -3.97 -0.92
C ASP A 315 20.65 -2.93 -0.53
N ASP A 316 21.08 -1.88 0.17
CA ASP A 316 20.20 -0.81 0.69
C ASP A 316 19.41 -0.07 -0.38
N ARG A 317 19.82 -0.15 -1.65
CA ARG A 317 19.08 0.47 -2.77
C ARG A 317 17.72 -0.21 -3.01
N TRP A 318 17.58 -1.44 -2.53
CA TRP A 318 16.32 -2.20 -2.57
C TRP A 318 15.40 -1.94 -1.37
N THR A 319 15.86 -1.15 -0.41
CA THR A 319 15.14 -0.90 0.84
C THR A 319 14.05 0.14 0.66
N PHE A 320 12.84 -0.23 1.06
CA PHE A 320 11.80 0.72 1.43
C PHE A 320 11.36 0.47 2.87
N LEU A 321 10.88 1.52 3.53
CA LEU A 321 10.45 1.52 4.92
C LEU A 321 9.13 2.28 5.02
N ARG A 322 8.11 1.67 5.64
CA ARG A 322 6.79 2.28 5.84
C ARG A 322 6.19 1.90 7.17
N ILE A 323 5.47 2.84 7.78
CA ILE A 323 4.59 2.59 8.93
C ILE A 323 3.17 2.38 8.40
N PHE A 324 2.47 1.35 8.89
CA PHE A 324 1.09 1.09 8.53
C PHE A 324 0.29 0.57 9.71
N ARG A 325 -1.04 0.70 9.62
CA ARG A 325 -1.98 0.05 10.54
C ARG A 325 -2.42 -1.29 9.98
N ASP A 326 -2.27 -2.34 10.77
CA ASP A 326 -2.72 -3.67 10.40
C ASP A 326 -4.26 -3.74 10.31
N GLU A 327 -4.76 -4.22 9.17
CA GLU A 327 -6.20 -4.28 8.87
C GLU A 327 -6.97 -5.17 9.87
N ALA A 328 -6.35 -6.24 10.37
CA ALA A 328 -6.95 -7.22 11.25
C ALA A 328 -6.84 -6.82 12.74
N SER A 329 -5.64 -6.48 13.19
CA SER A 329 -5.34 -6.28 14.63
C SER A 329 -5.39 -4.84 15.11
N SER A 330 -5.47 -3.85 14.21
CA SER A 330 -5.33 -2.41 14.50
C SER A 330 -3.95 -2.00 15.04
N LYS A 331 -3.00 -2.93 15.16
CA LYS A 331 -1.65 -2.62 15.62
C LYS A 331 -0.90 -1.81 14.57
N LEU A 332 -0.11 -0.85 15.02
CA LEU A 332 0.85 -0.16 14.16
C LEU A 332 2.06 -1.06 13.94
N ARG A 333 2.51 -1.13 12.69
CA ARG A 333 3.60 -1.98 12.25
C ARG A 333 4.52 -1.24 11.32
N VAL A 334 5.78 -1.65 11.32
CA VAL A 334 6.79 -1.27 10.34
C VAL A 334 6.87 -2.39 9.31
N VAL A 335 6.94 -2.03 8.03
CA VAL A 335 7.36 -2.93 6.96
C VAL A 335 8.68 -2.44 6.38
N GLU A 336 9.66 -3.33 6.29
CA GLU A 336 10.93 -3.11 5.59
C GLU A 336 11.12 -4.19 4.51
N SER A 337 11.42 -3.75 3.29
CA SER A 337 11.93 -4.64 2.23
C SER A 337 13.45 -4.66 2.28
N ARG A 338 14.06 -5.84 2.14
CA ARG A 338 15.52 -5.99 2.06
C ARG A 338 15.88 -6.92 0.92
N LYS A 339 16.93 -6.57 0.16
CA LYS A 339 17.61 -7.54 -0.71
C LYS A 339 18.89 -7.98 -0.01
N GLU A 340 19.02 -9.27 0.26
CA GLU A 340 20.02 -9.81 1.18
C GLU A 340 20.61 -11.13 0.69
N TRP A 341 21.88 -11.38 1.02
CA TRP A 341 22.58 -12.64 0.75
C TRP A 341 22.68 -13.42 2.05
N LEU A 342 21.59 -14.12 2.36
CA LEU A 342 21.46 -14.79 3.64
C LEU A 342 22.40 -15.98 3.75
N ALA A 343 22.93 -16.19 4.95
CA ALA A 343 23.73 -17.37 5.29
C ALA A 343 24.95 -17.58 4.38
N ARG A 344 25.49 -16.49 3.80
CA ARG A 344 26.57 -16.52 2.79
C ARG A 344 26.18 -17.24 1.49
N SER A 345 24.88 -17.29 1.18
CA SER A 345 24.38 -17.73 -0.11
C SER A 345 24.98 -16.90 -1.24
N SER A 346 25.21 -17.52 -2.39
CA SER A 346 25.57 -16.83 -3.63
C SER A 346 24.35 -16.16 -4.29
N SER A 347 23.14 -16.61 -4.00
CA SER A 347 21.89 -16.00 -4.47
C SER A 347 21.41 -14.91 -3.50
N ALA A 348 21.02 -13.77 -4.06
CA ALA A 348 20.32 -12.73 -3.30
C ALA A 348 18.84 -13.11 -3.14
N MET A 349 18.21 -12.77 -2.03
CA MET A 349 16.78 -12.93 -1.83
C MET A 349 16.18 -11.60 -1.41
N ARG A 350 15.00 -11.27 -1.93
CA ARG A 350 14.22 -10.14 -1.43
C ARG A 350 13.27 -10.63 -0.35
N THR A 351 13.36 -10.04 0.83
CA THR A 351 12.56 -10.43 1.99
C THR A 351 11.83 -9.22 2.56
N TYR A 352 10.57 -9.41 2.93
CA TYR A 352 9.73 -8.40 3.56
C TYR A 352 9.55 -8.72 5.04
N TYR A 353 9.98 -7.80 5.88
CA TYR A 353 9.94 -7.93 7.34
C TYR A 353 8.90 -7.01 7.92
N THR A 354 8.03 -7.56 8.76
CA THR A 354 7.01 -6.82 9.49
C THR A 354 7.32 -6.84 10.98
N THR A 355 7.29 -5.69 11.64
CA THR A 355 7.59 -5.57 13.08
C THR A 355 6.49 -4.77 13.77
N ASP A 356 5.94 -5.30 14.87
CA ASP A 356 4.98 -4.59 15.71
C ASP A 356 5.66 -3.39 16.39
N ILE A 357 5.01 -2.23 16.37
CA ILE A 357 5.45 -1.07 17.15
C ILE A 357 4.84 -1.16 18.54
N VAL A 358 5.69 -1.39 19.55
CA VAL A 358 5.30 -1.55 20.95
C VAL A 358 5.97 -0.49 21.79
N PHE A 359 5.19 0.23 22.58
CA PHE A 359 5.70 1.17 23.60
C PHE A 359 5.55 0.51 24.96
N ASP A 360 6.54 0.70 25.83
CA ASP A 360 6.46 0.19 27.20
C ASP A 360 5.55 1.14 28.01
N ASP A 361 4.51 0.61 28.64
CA ASP A 361 3.60 1.37 29.50
C ASP A 361 4.32 1.70 30.83
N GLY A 362 5.24 2.66 30.78
CA GLY A 362 6.06 3.01 31.94
C GLY A 362 7.17 4.03 31.68
N GLY A 363 6.81 5.31 31.62
CA GLY A 363 7.72 6.44 31.82
C GLY A 363 8.63 6.78 30.63
N ALA A 364 8.94 8.07 30.50
CA ALA A 364 9.95 8.62 29.61
C ALA A 364 11.32 7.99 29.94
N THR A 365 11.57 6.81 29.39
CA THR A 365 12.80 6.07 29.60
C THR A 365 13.78 6.60 28.58
N ARG A 366 14.88 7.21 29.05
CA ARG A 366 16.05 7.47 28.20
C ARG A 366 16.34 6.19 27.42
N MET A 367 16.63 6.30 26.12
CA MET A 367 17.23 5.20 25.38
C MET A 367 18.35 4.64 26.26
N PRO A 368 18.28 3.37 26.73
CA PRO A 368 19.37 2.80 27.48
C PRO A 368 20.61 2.91 26.58
N SER A 369 21.70 3.45 27.13
CA SER A 369 22.91 3.54 26.34
C SER A 369 23.33 2.12 25.95
N ALA A 370 24.03 1.98 24.83
CA ALA A 370 24.54 0.68 24.41
C ALA A 370 25.33 0.01 25.56
N ASN A 371 26.06 0.83 26.34
CA ASN A 371 26.80 0.42 27.53
C ASN A 371 25.93 -0.10 28.68
N ASP A 372 24.74 0.48 28.93
CA ASP A 372 23.85 0.03 30.00
C ASP A 372 23.31 -1.38 29.73
N GLU A 373 23.00 -1.68 28.46
CA GLU A 373 22.57 -3.01 28.03
C GLU A 373 23.73 -3.99 27.93
N PHE A 374 24.94 -3.58 27.53
CA PHE A 374 26.12 -4.47 27.59
C PHE A 374 26.44 -4.90 29.02
N LEU A 375 26.30 -3.99 29.99
CA LEU A 375 26.40 -4.32 31.39
C LEU A 375 25.29 -5.27 31.83
N ASP A 376 24.03 -5.02 31.47
CA ASP A 376 22.92 -5.93 31.82
C ASP A 376 23.07 -7.32 31.15
N TYR A 377 23.59 -7.36 29.91
CA TYR A 377 23.87 -8.56 29.13
C TYR A 377 25.04 -9.37 29.70
N ILE A 378 26.15 -8.70 30.07
CA ILE A 378 27.27 -9.30 30.79
C ILE A 378 26.80 -9.80 32.16
N LEU A 379 26.00 -9.03 32.90
CA LEU A 379 25.49 -9.43 34.21
C LEU A 379 24.57 -10.66 34.10
N LEU A 380 23.73 -10.74 33.06
CA LEU A 380 22.91 -11.91 32.77
C LEU A 380 23.77 -13.14 32.42
N ALA A 381 24.81 -12.95 31.59
CA ALA A 381 25.79 -13.99 31.23
C ALA A 381 26.56 -14.51 32.45
N THR A 382 26.93 -13.60 33.35
CA THR A 382 27.71 -13.93 34.55
C THR A 382 26.87 -14.65 35.60
N ARG A 383 25.55 -14.37 35.67
CA ARG A 383 24.62 -15.03 36.59
C ARG A 383 24.23 -16.45 36.17
N THR A 384 24.23 -16.75 34.87
CA THR A 384 23.63 -17.99 34.35
C THR A 384 24.61 -19.17 34.24
N LYS A 385 25.93 -18.99 34.46
CA LYS A 385 26.97 -20.04 34.23
C LYS A 385 26.80 -20.77 32.89
N THR A 386 26.12 -20.17 31.92
CA THR A 386 25.94 -20.72 30.59
C THR A 386 27.21 -20.47 29.81
N SER A 387 27.73 -21.53 29.18
CA SER A 387 28.81 -21.41 28.22
C SER A 387 28.47 -20.34 27.18
N GLN A 388 29.46 -19.53 26.78
CA GLN A 388 29.38 -18.43 25.81
C GLN A 388 28.51 -18.62 24.53
N PRO A 389 28.27 -19.82 23.95
CA PRO A 389 27.49 -19.92 22.70
C PRO A 389 26.00 -19.53 22.75
N ASP A 390 25.28 -19.68 23.87
CA ASP A 390 23.84 -19.31 23.91
C ASP A 390 23.62 -17.79 23.92
N LEU A 391 24.63 -17.02 24.29
CA LEU A 391 24.64 -15.55 24.33
C LEU A 391 24.89 -14.89 22.97
N MET A 392 25.00 -15.66 21.87
CA MET A 392 25.21 -15.13 20.52
C MET A 392 24.03 -15.39 19.59
N ARG A 393 22.88 -15.82 20.13
CA ARG A 393 21.71 -16.21 19.32
C ARG A 393 20.81 -15.00 19.06
N ALA A 394 20.53 -14.74 17.78
CA ALA A 394 19.56 -13.73 17.40
C ALA A 394 18.14 -14.10 17.93
N PRO A 395 17.30 -13.11 18.29
CA PRO A 395 15.92 -13.37 18.65
C PRO A 395 15.19 -14.15 17.55
N PRO A 396 14.34 -15.14 17.89
CA PRO A 396 13.59 -15.88 16.89
C PRO A 396 12.60 -14.95 16.17
N ARG A 397 12.50 -15.10 14.83
CA ARG A 397 11.53 -14.38 14.01
C ARG A 397 10.20 -15.13 13.99
N ASN A 398 9.09 -14.39 14.01
CA ASN A 398 7.78 -14.96 13.74
C ASN A 398 7.63 -15.23 12.23
N PRO A 399 7.44 -16.49 11.78
CA PRO A 399 7.25 -16.85 10.37
C PRO A 399 6.13 -16.09 9.65
N HIS A 400 5.08 -15.70 10.39
CA HIS A 400 3.95 -14.95 9.84
C HIS A 400 4.32 -13.50 9.49
N MET A 401 5.40 -12.97 10.06
CA MET A 401 5.87 -11.59 9.88
C MET A 401 7.04 -11.45 8.92
N VAL A 402 7.50 -12.55 8.34
CA VAL A 402 8.64 -12.58 7.40
C VAL A 402 8.15 -13.23 6.13
N HIS A 403 8.22 -12.53 5.00
CA HIS A 403 7.87 -13.07 3.69
C HIS A 403 9.10 -13.07 2.78
N PRO A 404 9.69 -14.25 2.50
CA PRO A 404 10.65 -14.44 1.42
C PRO A 404 9.92 -14.24 0.09
N GLY A 405 10.23 -13.14 -0.60
CA GLY A 405 9.68 -12.82 -1.92
C GLY A 405 10.40 -13.61 -3.00
N ASP A 406 11.01 -12.92 -3.96
CA ASP A 406 11.78 -13.53 -5.04
C ASP A 406 13.25 -13.75 -4.69
N ASP A 407 13.81 -14.84 -5.21
CA ASP A 407 15.21 -15.19 -5.07
C ASP A 407 16.01 -15.06 -6.39
N GLY A 408 17.34 -15.03 -6.26
CA GLY A 408 18.30 -14.96 -7.36
C GLY A 408 18.35 -16.18 -8.27
N SER A 409 17.60 -17.23 -7.95
CA SER A 409 17.47 -18.43 -8.78
C SER A 409 16.24 -18.37 -9.68
N GLU A 410 15.28 -17.47 -9.40
CA GLU A 410 14.15 -17.22 -10.29
C GLU A 410 14.60 -16.56 -11.60
N LEU A 411 14.15 -17.12 -12.72
CA LEU A 411 14.44 -16.65 -14.09
C LEU A 411 13.96 -15.20 -14.37
N LEU A 412 13.09 -14.63 -13.52
CA LEU A 412 12.41 -13.35 -13.71
C LEU A 412 12.88 -12.25 -12.74
N MET A 413 14.12 -12.32 -12.24
CA MET A 413 14.68 -11.24 -11.43
C MET A 413 14.96 -9.98 -12.27
N PHE A 414 14.27 -8.90 -11.94
CA PHE A 414 14.53 -7.58 -12.51
C PHE A 414 15.65 -6.87 -11.74
N THR A 415 16.44 -6.05 -12.44
CA THR A 415 17.40 -5.15 -11.79
C THR A 415 16.66 -3.98 -11.15
N LEU A 416 17.32 -3.28 -10.22
CA LEU A 416 16.76 -2.10 -9.56
C LEU A 416 16.25 -1.05 -10.57
N MET A 417 17.01 -0.82 -11.64
CA MET A 417 16.66 0.14 -12.70
C MET A 417 15.44 -0.29 -13.51
N LYS A 418 15.17 -1.60 -13.57
CA LYS A 418 14.03 -2.21 -14.23
C LYS A 418 12.84 -2.43 -13.27
N SER A 419 12.94 -1.99 -12.01
CA SER A 419 11.87 -2.09 -11.00
C SER A 419 11.61 -0.73 -10.33
N PRO A 420 11.13 0.28 -11.08
CA PRO A 420 10.96 1.65 -10.60
C PRO A 420 10.05 1.78 -9.38
N VAL A 421 9.04 0.90 -9.25
CA VAL A 421 8.11 0.89 -8.10
C VAL A 421 8.14 -0.50 -7.48
N ARG A 422 8.30 -0.54 -6.16
CA ARG A 422 8.29 -1.77 -5.37
C ARG A 422 7.32 -1.60 -4.23
N CYS A 423 6.36 -2.50 -4.11
CA CYS A 423 5.37 -2.47 -3.04
C CYS A 423 5.13 -3.83 -2.41
N TYR A 424 4.57 -3.78 -1.21
CA TYR A 424 4.24 -4.95 -0.44
C TYR A 424 2.91 -4.72 0.28
N HIS A 425 2.00 -5.67 0.14
CA HIS A 425 0.69 -5.68 0.77
C HIS A 425 0.66 -6.74 1.87
N PRO A 426 0.89 -6.39 3.15
CA PRO A 426 0.96 -7.36 4.26
C PRO A 426 -0.34 -8.15 4.43
N SER A 427 -1.50 -7.52 4.22
CA SER A 427 -2.81 -8.18 4.33
C SER A 427 -3.04 -9.25 3.27
N CYS A 428 -2.33 -9.17 2.14
CA CYS A 428 -2.40 -10.13 1.05
C CYS A 428 -1.15 -11.04 1.01
N GLN A 429 -0.15 -10.78 1.88
CA GLN A 429 1.18 -11.39 1.82
C GLN A 429 1.72 -11.46 0.39
N THR A 430 1.65 -10.32 -0.31
CA THR A 430 1.96 -10.22 -1.73
C THR A 430 2.86 -9.02 -1.96
N PHE A 431 3.94 -9.23 -2.73
CA PHE A 431 4.66 -8.11 -3.32
C PHE A 431 4.11 -7.81 -4.71
N VAL A 432 4.08 -6.53 -5.05
CA VAL A 432 3.70 -6.06 -6.38
C VAL A 432 4.74 -5.03 -6.82
N ASP A 433 5.27 -5.16 -8.02
CA ASP A 433 6.28 -4.27 -8.57
C ASP A 433 5.80 -3.73 -9.92
N LEU A 434 6.15 -2.49 -10.21
CA LEU A 434 6.12 -1.99 -11.58
C LEU A 434 7.48 -2.29 -12.19
N VAL A 435 7.51 -3.04 -13.30
CA VAL A 435 8.72 -3.51 -13.96
C VAL A 435 8.80 -3.06 -15.41
N ASP A 436 10.03 -2.83 -15.88
CA ASP A 436 10.35 -2.65 -17.29
C ASP A 436 10.82 -4.00 -17.88
N ASP A 437 9.91 -4.65 -18.59
CA ASP A 437 10.01 -5.99 -19.15
C ASP A 437 10.03 -5.93 -20.69
N PRO A 438 11.17 -5.57 -21.30
CA PRO A 438 11.30 -5.47 -22.75
C PRO A 438 10.96 -6.81 -23.43
N PRO A 439 10.24 -6.82 -24.57
CA PRO A 439 9.97 -8.06 -25.31
C PRO A 439 11.28 -8.68 -25.79
N ALA A 440 11.35 -10.02 -25.85
CA ALA A 440 12.56 -10.73 -26.29
C ALA A 440 12.99 -10.36 -27.72
N SER A 441 12.05 -9.93 -28.56
CA SER A 441 12.30 -9.48 -29.93
C SER A 441 13.01 -8.13 -30.02
N ASP A 442 12.85 -7.27 -29.00
CA ASP A 442 13.45 -5.94 -28.96
C ASP A 442 13.86 -5.60 -27.52
N SER A 443 15.09 -5.96 -27.16
CA SER A 443 15.67 -5.71 -25.84
C SER A 443 15.89 -4.22 -25.54
N GLY A 444 15.81 -3.35 -26.56
CA GLY A 444 15.88 -1.90 -26.44
C GLY A 444 14.52 -1.24 -26.21
N ALA A 445 13.42 -1.92 -26.54
CA ALA A 445 12.07 -1.40 -26.34
C ALA A 445 11.67 -1.44 -24.87
N ARG A 446 11.19 -0.31 -24.33
CA ARG A 446 10.66 -0.28 -22.97
C ARG A 446 9.22 -0.81 -22.94
N ARG A 447 8.91 -1.68 -21.98
CA ARG A 447 7.55 -2.18 -21.78
C ARG A 447 7.25 -2.35 -20.30
N ILE A 448 6.38 -1.49 -19.79
CA ILE A 448 5.94 -1.45 -18.41
C ILE A 448 4.85 -2.48 -18.17
N ARG A 449 5.09 -3.32 -17.17
CA ARG A 449 4.18 -4.35 -16.66
C ARG A 449 4.18 -4.32 -15.14
N ILE A 450 3.20 -4.97 -14.56
CA ILE A 450 3.07 -5.25 -13.13
C ILE A 450 3.55 -6.67 -12.92
N ARG A 451 4.48 -6.85 -11.99
CA ARG A 451 4.93 -8.15 -11.50
C ARG A 451 4.39 -8.36 -10.09
N GLY A 452 4.02 -9.56 -9.71
CA GLY A 452 3.73 -9.83 -8.30
C GLY A 452 3.90 -11.29 -7.94
N GLY A 453 4.18 -11.52 -6.66
CA GLY A 453 4.32 -12.85 -6.07
C GLY A 453 3.68 -12.86 -4.70
N ALA A 454 2.82 -13.85 -4.50
CA ALA A 454 2.07 -14.05 -3.27
C ALA A 454 2.53 -15.33 -2.58
N ARG A 455 2.26 -15.42 -1.27
CA ARG A 455 2.27 -16.70 -0.57
C ARG A 455 0.94 -16.96 0.09
N ARG A 456 0.59 -18.22 0.23
CA ARG A 456 -0.59 -18.65 1.00
C ARG A 456 -0.27 -19.86 1.86
N ARG A 457 -1.16 -20.15 2.81
CA ARG A 457 -1.04 -21.38 3.61
C ARG A 457 -1.25 -22.61 2.72
N TRP A 458 -0.52 -23.67 3.03
CA TRP A 458 -0.78 -24.98 2.44
C TRP A 458 -2.18 -25.47 2.82
N THR A 459 -2.93 -25.96 1.83
CA THR A 459 -4.19 -26.66 2.12
C THR A 459 -3.89 -28.03 2.74
N PRO A 460 -4.82 -28.62 3.52
CA PRO A 460 -4.63 -29.95 4.10
C PRO A 460 -4.28 -31.03 3.05
N GLY A 461 -4.94 -30.99 1.88
CA GLY A 461 -4.68 -31.94 0.79
C GLY A 461 -3.27 -31.81 0.20
N GLU A 462 -2.80 -30.59 -0.04
CA GLU A 462 -1.43 -30.36 -0.53
C GLU A 462 -0.37 -30.80 0.49
N ARG A 463 -0.63 -30.63 1.80
CA ARG A 463 0.28 -31.14 2.86
C ARG A 463 0.37 -32.66 2.84
N GLU A 464 -0.77 -33.35 2.68
CA GLU A 464 -0.77 -34.81 2.58
C GLU A 464 -0.01 -35.29 1.35
N GLU A 465 -0.22 -34.64 0.19
CA GLU A 465 0.48 -34.96 -1.04
C GLU A 465 1.99 -34.75 -0.93
N ARG A 466 2.42 -33.65 -0.30
CA ARG A 466 3.84 -33.39 -0.01
C ARG A 466 4.45 -34.47 0.89
N SER A 467 3.74 -34.89 1.94
CA SER A 467 4.16 -35.97 2.84
C SER A 467 4.25 -37.32 2.13
N ARG A 468 3.35 -37.60 1.17
CA ARG A 468 3.35 -38.85 0.38
C ARG A 468 4.42 -38.86 -0.71
N SER A 469 4.76 -37.69 -1.24
CA SER A 469 5.74 -37.55 -2.34
C SER A 469 7.20 -37.66 -1.88
N GLY A 470 7.45 -37.83 -0.57
CA GLY A 470 8.81 -37.99 -0.04
C GLY A 470 9.70 -36.76 -0.26
N ALA A 471 9.14 -35.60 -0.59
CA ALA A 471 9.86 -34.35 -0.85
C ALA A 471 10.32 -33.66 0.46
N ALA A 472 10.69 -34.45 1.46
CA ALA A 472 11.36 -34.01 2.66
C ALA A 472 12.77 -34.60 2.65
N GLU A 473 13.76 -33.74 2.91
CA GLU A 473 15.19 -34.01 2.99
C GLU A 473 15.96 -33.87 1.66
N THR A 474 16.27 -32.61 1.31
CA THR A 474 17.48 -32.32 0.53
C THR A 474 18.47 -31.58 1.43
N GLU A 475 19.52 -32.32 1.80
CA GLU A 475 20.86 -31.92 2.28
C GLU A 475 20.99 -30.80 3.33
N GLU A 476 21.18 -31.22 4.58
CA GLU A 476 21.81 -30.43 5.65
C GLU A 476 23.21 -29.97 5.24
N SER A 477 23.31 -28.80 4.62
CA SER A 477 24.57 -28.06 4.57
C SER A 477 24.90 -27.52 5.96
N HIS A 478 25.74 -28.28 6.67
CA HIS A 478 26.28 -27.96 7.98
C HIS A 478 27.02 -26.61 7.97
N ASN A 479 26.39 -25.57 8.51
CA ASN A 479 27.12 -24.36 8.89
C ASN A 479 26.64 -23.89 10.28
N THR A 480 27.50 -24.04 11.28
CA THR A 480 27.17 -23.84 12.70
C THR A 480 26.69 -22.40 13.01
N LEU A 481 27.17 -21.41 12.24
CA LEU A 481 26.74 -20.01 12.35
C LEU A 481 25.29 -19.78 11.85
N ILE A 482 24.81 -20.63 10.93
CA ILE A 482 23.44 -20.56 10.39
C ILE A 482 22.41 -20.96 11.46
N LYS A 483 22.68 -22.03 12.22
CA LYS A 483 21.85 -22.44 13.38
C LYS A 483 21.82 -21.36 14.47
N MET A 484 22.92 -20.62 14.65
CA MET A 484 23.01 -19.51 15.61
C MET A 484 22.20 -18.27 15.19
N SER A 485 22.00 -18.03 13.90
CA SER A 485 21.19 -16.89 13.41
C SER A 485 19.69 -17.06 13.62
N GLY A 486 19.22 -18.29 13.87
CA GLY A 486 17.79 -18.63 13.92
C GLY A 486 17.04 -18.48 12.60
N PHE A 487 17.61 -17.80 11.58
CA PHE A 487 16.91 -17.50 10.34
C PHE A 487 16.62 -18.74 9.49
N HIS A 488 17.53 -19.72 9.45
CA HIS A 488 17.28 -20.98 8.74
C HIS A 488 16.08 -21.73 9.33
N ASN A 489 16.00 -21.81 10.66
CA ASN A 489 14.84 -22.38 11.33
C ASN A 489 13.56 -21.62 10.97
N THR A 490 13.61 -20.29 10.92
CA THR A 490 12.48 -19.47 10.47
C THR A 490 12.11 -19.77 9.01
N LEU A 491 13.06 -19.92 8.10
CA LEU A 491 12.79 -20.22 6.69
C LEU A 491 12.17 -21.61 6.52
N ASP A 492 12.65 -22.61 7.27
CA ASP A 492 12.06 -23.96 7.32
C ASP A 492 10.62 -23.91 7.86
N GLU A 493 10.39 -23.15 8.95
CA GLU A 493 9.05 -22.93 9.47
C GLU A 493 8.15 -22.24 8.43
N ILE A 494 8.66 -21.23 7.71
CA ILE A 494 7.93 -20.55 6.64
C ILE A 494 7.55 -21.54 5.55
N THR A 495 8.48 -22.34 5.03
CA THR A 495 8.19 -23.32 3.95
C THR A 495 7.26 -24.45 4.40
N ASN A 496 7.20 -24.74 5.70
CA ASN A 496 6.24 -25.68 6.30
C ASN A 496 4.84 -25.08 6.50
N ILE A 497 4.74 -23.76 6.71
CA ILE A 497 3.46 -23.07 6.90
C ILE A 497 2.86 -22.62 5.56
N TYR A 498 3.72 -22.08 4.69
CA TYR A 498 3.36 -21.36 3.48
C TYR A 498 3.91 -22.02 2.22
N LYS A 499 3.13 -21.88 1.15
CA LYS A 499 3.52 -22.13 -0.23
C LYS A 499 3.65 -20.79 -0.93
N SER A 500 4.78 -20.56 -1.60
CA SER A 500 4.92 -19.44 -2.54
C SER A 500 4.18 -19.78 -3.84
N GLU A 501 3.40 -18.83 -4.33
CA GLU A 501 2.75 -18.92 -5.63
C GLU A 501 3.73 -18.47 -6.73
N ASP A 502 3.47 -18.90 -7.96
CA ASP A 502 4.26 -18.48 -9.10
C ASP A 502 4.19 -16.97 -9.28
N VAL A 503 5.31 -16.37 -9.66
CA VAL A 503 5.39 -14.96 -9.99
C VAL A 503 4.58 -14.68 -11.25
N LEU A 504 3.63 -13.76 -11.15
CA LEU A 504 2.76 -13.35 -12.24
C LEU A 504 3.22 -12.03 -12.85
N LEU A 505 2.97 -11.88 -14.15
CA LEU A 505 3.21 -10.65 -14.91
C LEU A 505 1.93 -10.22 -15.65
N TRP A 506 1.55 -8.96 -15.48
CA TRP A 506 0.34 -8.37 -16.03
C TRP A 506 0.62 -6.99 -16.67
N PRO A 507 0.05 -6.63 -17.83
CA PRO A 507 -0.79 -7.45 -18.70
C PRO A 507 -0.02 -8.67 -19.24
N PRO A 508 -0.70 -9.73 -19.72
CA PRO A 508 -0.04 -10.88 -20.31
C PRO A 508 0.71 -10.52 -21.61
N GLU A 509 1.62 -11.41 -22.01
CA GLU A 509 2.34 -11.28 -23.28
C GLU A 509 1.41 -11.61 -24.46
N GLN A 510 1.61 -10.94 -25.60
CA GLN A 510 0.86 -11.30 -26.80
C GLN A 510 1.28 -12.69 -27.30
N SER A 511 0.31 -13.46 -27.75
CA SER A 511 0.60 -14.74 -28.41
C SER A 511 1.20 -14.47 -29.79
N PRO A 512 2.35 -15.07 -30.15
CA PRO A 512 2.97 -14.88 -31.47
C PRO A 512 2.07 -15.28 -32.64
N SER A 513 1.11 -16.19 -32.39
CA SER A 513 0.17 -16.71 -33.37
C SER A 513 -1.10 -15.88 -33.51
N GLU A 514 -1.45 -15.07 -32.52
CA GLU A 514 -2.72 -14.32 -32.47
C GLU A 514 -2.51 -12.94 -31.83
N THR A 515 -2.49 -11.90 -32.67
CA THR A 515 -2.46 -10.50 -32.23
C THR A 515 -3.83 -10.11 -31.68
N ASN A 516 -3.91 -9.85 -30.38
CA ASN A 516 -5.11 -9.33 -29.73
C ASN A 516 -5.05 -7.80 -29.67
N PRO A 517 -5.83 -7.06 -30.49
CA PRO A 517 -5.77 -5.61 -30.56
C PRO A 517 -6.23 -4.93 -29.26
N THR A 518 -7.09 -5.59 -28.46
CA THR A 518 -7.53 -5.07 -27.16
C THR A 518 -6.39 -5.16 -26.14
N LEU A 519 -5.61 -6.25 -26.17
CA LEU A 519 -4.41 -6.40 -25.34
C LEU A 519 -3.31 -5.42 -25.78
N GLU A 520 -3.15 -5.17 -27.08
CA GLU A 520 -2.25 -4.13 -27.59
C GLU A 520 -2.63 -2.74 -27.06
N ALA A 521 -3.91 -2.37 -27.17
CA ALA A 521 -4.41 -1.11 -26.62
C ALA A 521 -4.21 -1.01 -25.10
N LEU A 522 -4.31 -2.13 -24.36
CA LEU A 522 -4.01 -2.16 -22.93
C LEU A 522 -2.51 -1.90 -22.66
N HIS A 523 -1.62 -2.50 -23.46
CA HIS A 523 -0.19 -2.21 -23.39
C HIS A 523 0.10 -0.74 -23.71
N GLU A 524 -0.59 -0.12 -24.66
CA GLU A 524 -0.48 1.32 -24.98
C GLU A 524 -0.93 2.22 -23.82
N VAL A 525 -1.98 1.84 -23.07
CA VAL A 525 -2.39 2.58 -21.86
C VAL A 525 -1.31 2.49 -20.79
N MET A 526 -0.75 1.30 -20.56
CA MET A 526 0.34 1.08 -19.60
C MET A 526 1.65 1.77 -20.05
N ASN A 527 1.83 1.96 -21.36
CA ASN A 527 3.02 2.52 -22.00
C ASN A 527 2.65 3.69 -22.93
N PRO A 528 2.22 4.85 -22.38
CA PRO A 528 1.78 5.97 -23.21
C PRO A 528 2.83 6.39 -24.25
N THR A 529 2.40 6.53 -25.50
CA THR A 529 3.28 6.87 -26.63
C THR A 529 3.98 8.20 -26.43
N GLY A 530 5.25 8.31 -26.86
CA GLY A 530 6.03 9.55 -26.74
C GLY A 530 6.66 9.76 -25.36
N CYS A 531 6.35 8.90 -24.39
CA CYS A 531 7.02 8.88 -23.11
C CYS A 531 8.22 7.93 -23.20
N PHE A 532 9.41 8.36 -22.77
CA PHE A 532 10.64 7.54 -22.79
C PHE A 532 11.58 7.80 -21.61
N GLY A 533 11.27 8.80 -20.78
CA GLY A 533 12.15 9.22 -19.68
C GLY A 533 11.96 8.42 -18.38
N SER A 534 12.32 9.04 -17.26
CA SER A 534 12.31 8.38 -15.95
C SER A 534 10.90 7.98 -15.49
N ILE A 535 10.83 6.87 -14.75
CA ILE A 535 9.60 6.35 -14.16
C ILE A 535 9.64 6.52 -12.66
N ARG A 536 8.53 6.97 -12.09
CA ARG A 536 8.32 7.09 -10.65
C ARG A 536 6.91 6.63 -10.34
N GLY A 537 6.68 6.10 -9.15
CA GLY A 537 5.33 5.73 -8.75
C GLY A 537 5.17 5.71 -7.24
N VAL A 538 3.92 5.79 -6.82
CA VAL A 538 3.46 5.80 -5.44
C VAL A 538 2.27 4.85 -5.35
N TRP A 539 2.09 4.22 -4.19
CA TRP A 539 1.06 3.20 -3.98
C TRP A 539 0.46 3.28 -2.57
N ASP A 540 -0.78 2.81 -2.47
CA ASP A 540 -1.55 2.69 -1.23
C ASP A 540 -2.10 1.26 -1.09
N GLU A 541 -3.00 1.02 -0.14
CA GLU A 541 -3.50 -0.32 0.15
C GLU A 541 -4.35 -0.96 -0.95
N ARG A 542 -4.71 -0.23 -2.01
CA ARG A 542 -5.65 -0.69 -3.04
C ARG A 542 -5.30 -0.27 -4.47
N SER A 543 -4.31 0.59 -4.66
CA SER A 543 -4.03 1.21 -5.94
C SER A 543 -2.62 1.78 -6.02
N MET A 544 -2.19 2.09 -7.24
CA MET A 544 -0.93 2.80 -7.49
C MET A 544 -1.10 3.82 -8.62
N VAL A 545 -0.32 4.90 -8.53
CA VAL A 545 -0.14 5.87 -9.61
C VAL A 545 1.34 5.86 -9.98
N TYR A 546 1.63 5.76 -11.27
CA TYR A 546 2.97 5.95 -11.78
C TYR A 546 3.00 6.97 -12.89
N SER A 547 4.17 7.57 -13.07
CA SER A 547 4.42 8.60 -14.04
C SER A 547 5.53 8.20 -14.97
N ILE A 548 5.37 8.46 -16.26
CA ILE A 548 6.42 8.30 -17.25
C ILE A 548 6.76 9.67 -17.83
N GLU A 549 8.02 10.06 -17.77
CA GLU A 549 8.50 11.34 -18.31
C GLU A 549 8.42 11.38 -19.84
N GLU A 550 7.86 12.49 -20.31
CA GLU A 550 7.71 12.93 -21.70
C GLU A 550 8.76 13.98 -22.07
N THR A 551 8.86 14.28 -23.36
CA THR A 551 9.62 15.44 -23.84
C THR A 551 9.07 16.73 -23.25
N GLY A 552 9.94 17.58 -22.71
CA GLY A 552 9.56 18.89 -22.15
C GLY A 552 9.25 18.90 -20.65
N GLY A 553 9.54 17.81 -19.92
CA GLY A 553 9.39 17.74 -18.46
C GLY A 553 7.96 17.54 -17.97
N LEU A 554 7.04 17.19 -18.89
CA LEU A 554 5.73 16.66 -18.55
C LEU A 554 5.84 15.17 -18.23
N HIS A 555 4.87 14.66 -17.50
CA HIS A 555 4.75 13.25 -17.18
C HIS A 555 3.33 12.75 -17.45
N ALA A 556 3.21 11.65 -18.19
CA ALA A 556 1.98 10.88 -18.30
C ALA A 556 1.72 10.15 -16.98
N LEU A 557 0.58 10.37 -16.35
CA LEU A 557 0.19 9.76 -15.07
C LEU A 557 -0.81 8.63 -15.31
N VAL A 558 -0.41 7.39 -15.02
CA VAL A 558 -1.24 6.20 -15.15
C VAL A 558 -1.67 5.74 -13.76
N PHE A 559 -2.96 5.51 -13.61
CA PHE A 559 -3.58 4.98 -12.40
C PHE A 559 -3.95 3.52 -12.60
N VAL A 560 -3.59 2.69 -11.62
CA VAL A 560 -3.94 1.26 -11.55
C VAL A 560 -4.67 1.03 -10.24
N SER A 561 -5.86 0.42 -10.29
CA SER A 561 -6.64 0.09 -9.11
C SER A 561 -6.95 -1.40 -9.02
N PHE A 562 -6.80 -1.95 -7.83
CA PHE A 562 -7.19 -3.30 -7.44
C PHE A 562 -8.49 -3.30 -6.63
N ASP A 563 -9.14 -2.15 -6.43
CA ASP A 563 -10.44 -2.06 -5.76
C ASP A 563 -11.58 -2.09 -6.79
N PRO A 564 -12.48 -3.09 -6.72
CA PRO A 564 -13.60 -3.18 -7.65
C PRO A 564 -14.62 -2.04 -7.49
N SER A 565 -14.61 -1.26 -6.41
CA SER A 565 -15.54 -0.13 -6.30
C SER A 565 -15.09 1.12 -7.07
N ILE A 566 -13.85 1.14 -7.56
CA ILE A 566 -13.28 2.31 -8.21
C ILE A 566 -13.55 2.23 -9.72
N TYR A 567 -14.24 3.24 -10.25
CA TYR A 567 -14.56 3.35 -11.67
C TYR A 567 -14.31 4.77 -12.15
N LEU A 568 -13.85 4.95 -13.38
CA LEU A 568 -13.65 6.28 -13.96
C LEU A 568 -14.60 6.48 -15.13
N LYS A 569 -15.37 7.57 -15.07
CA LYS A 569 -16.42 7.84 -16.07
C LYS A 569 -15.83 7.99 -17.47
N GLY A 570 -16.29 7.17 -18.41
CA GLY A 570 -15.84 7.22 -19.81
C GLY A 570 -14.63 6.34 -20.13
N VAL A 571 -14.09 5.61 -19.14
CA VAL A 571 -13.12 4.54 -19.37
C VAL A 571 -13.83 3.34 -20.00
N LYS A 572 -13.16 2.66 -20.95
CA LYS A 572 -13.76 1.56 -21.71
C LYS A 572 -13.83 0.28 -20.87
N GLN A 573 -14.85 -0.54 -21.07
CA GLN A 573 -14.85 -1.88 -20.50
C GLN A 573 -13.89 -2.78 -21.29
N TYR A 574 -13.03 -3.50 -20.59
CA TYR A 574 -12.17 -4.50 -21.19
C TYR A 574 -13.01 -5.74 -21.51
N HIS A 575 -13.17 -6.02 -22.80
CA HIS A 575 -13.70 -7.28 -23.28
C HIS A 575 -12.56 -8.02 -23.94
N ASP A 576 -12.16 -9.15 -23.35
CA ASP A 576 -11.34 -10.09 -24.08
C ASP A 576 -12.25 -10.69 -25.15
N SER A 577 -12.11 -10.24 -26.40
CA SER A 577 -12.96 -10.73 -27.48
C SER A 577 -12.38 -12.04 -28.00
N PRO A 578 -13.01 -13.21 -27.79
CA PRO A 578 -12.71 -14.35 -28.64
C PRO A 578 -13.36 -14.08 -30.01
N LYS A 579 -12.55 -13.83 -31.04
CA LYS A 579 -13.06 -13.96 -32.41
C LYS A 579 -13.10 -15.45 -32.76
N VAL A 580 -14.29 -15.90 -33.12
CA VAL A 580 -14.73 -17.29 -33.32
C VAL A 580 -13.98 -18.03 -34.43
N GLY A 581 -13.68 -19.31 -34.21
CA GLY A 581 -13.41 -20.32 -35.24
C GLY A 581 -13.77 -21.72 -34.74
N GLU A 582 -14.84 -22.31 -35.28
CA GLU A 582 -15.12 -23.74 -35.16
C GLU A 582 -13.98 -24.55 -35.82
N ALA A 583 -13.31 -25.43 -35.07
CA ALA A 583 -13.05 -26.84 -35.41
C ALA A 583 -12.00 -27.50 -34.48
N SER A 584 -12.41 -28.63 -33.91
CA SER A 584 -11.61 -29.82 -33.52
C SER A 584 -10.42 -29.71 -32.54
N GLY A 585 -10.70 -30.07 -31.28
CA GLY A 585 -10.10 -31.24 -30.61
C GLY A 585 -8.69 -31.14 -30.00
N GLY A 586 -8.58 -31.14 -28.66
CA GLY A 586 -7.35 -31.56 -27.95
C GLY A 586 -7.10 -30.92 -26.57
N ILE A 587 -7.66 -31.52 -25.51
CA ILE A 587 -7.21 -31.64 -24.09
C ILE A 587 -6.17 -30.58 -23.60
N ARG A 588 -6.59 -29.50 -22.91
CA ARG A 588 -6.81 -29.27 -21.46
C ARG A 588 -5.58 -29.17 -20.54
N GLY A 589 -5.43 -27.97 -19.96
CA GLY A 589 -4.66 -27.67 -18.76
C GLY A 589 -4.66 -26.17 -18.38
N SER A 590 -5.82 -25.57 -18.09
CA SER A 590 -5.92 -24.22 -17.47
C SER A 590 -7.07 -24.20 -16.43
N PRO A 591 -6.94 -23.51 -15.27
CA PRO A 591 -8.00 -23.45 -14.26
C PRO A 591 -8.82 -22.16 -14.33
N PHE A 592 -10.14 -22.36 -14.45
CA PHE A 592 -11.24 -21.64 -13.81
C PHE A 592 -11.55 -20.17 -14.17
N LEU A 593 -12.29 -20.00 -15.28
CA LEU A 593 -13.43 -19.07 -15.36
C LEU A 593 -14.72 -19.87 -15.59
N GLY A 594 -15.82 -19.41 -15.00
CA GLY A 594 -17.02 -20.18 -14.69
C GLY A 594 -17.76 -20.83 -15.88
N ALA A 595 -18.37 -21.98 -15.60
CA ALA A 595 -19.33 -22.61 -16.50
C ALA A 595 -20.65 -22.91 -15.77
N SER A 596 -21.69 -22.20 -16.17
CA SER A 596 -23.07 -22.66 -16.11
C SER A 596 -23.23 -23.88 -17.03
N LEU A 597 -23.87 -24.94 -16.55
CA LEU A 597 -24.14 -26.15 -17.33
C LEU A 597 -25.58 -26.13 -17.88
N PRO A 598 -25.79 -26.56 -19.15
CA PRO A 598 -27.12 -26.79 -19.71
C PRO A 598 -27.62 -28.20 -19.37
N CYS A 599 -28.87 -28.30 -18.89
CA CYS A 599 -29.56 -29.57 -18.71
C CYS A 599 -30.34 -29.94 -19.98
N GLY A 600 -30.09 -31.14 -20.52
CA GLY A 600 -30.90 -31.74 -21.58
C GLY A 600 -30.86 -33.26 -21.51
N GLY A 601 -31.95 -33.88 -21.07
CA GLY A 601 -32.14 -35.33 -21.05
C GLY A 601 -33.59 -35.70 -20.73
N LYS A 602 -34.28 -36.28 -21.72
CA LYS A 602 -35.72 -36.62 -21.72
C LYS A 602 -36.05 -37.75 -20.74
N GLY A 603 -37.18 -37.62 -20.02
CA GLY A 603 -37.84 -38.72 -19.31
C GLY A 603 -39.27 -38.36 -18.90
N LYS A 604 -40.26 -39.07 -19.45
CA LYS A 604 -41.71 -38.92 -19.17
C LYS A 604 -42.07 -39.55 -17.81
N SER A 605 -42.85 -38.87 -16.96
CA SER A 605 -44.05 -39.44 -16.27
C SER A 605 -44.73 -38.46 -15.27
N LYS A 606 -46.03 -38.25 -15.49
CA LYS A 606 -47.18 -37.97 -14.59
C LYS A 606 -47.07 -37.07 -13.34
N ASP A 607 -47.71 -35.91 -13.47
CA ASP A 607 -48.75 -35.30 -12.60
C ASP A 607 -48.80 -35.60 -11.09
N ARG A 608 -48.53 -34.57 -10.27
CA ARG A 608 -49.55 -33.97 -9.38
C ARG A 608 -49.07 -32.63 -8.76
N ALA A 609 -50.02 -31.71 -8.65
CA ALA A 609 -49.96 -30.33 -8.14
C ALA A 609 -49.22 -30.18 -6.79
N SER A 610 -48.63 -29.04 -6.41
CA SER A 610 -49.20 -27.68 -6.37
C SER A 610 -48.14 -26.65 -5.92
N GLY A 611 -48.22 -25.39 -6.39
CA GLY A 611 -47.65 -24.23 -5.68
C GLY A 611 -46.88 -23.24 -6.57
N ASN A 612 -47.61 -22.34 -7.22
CA ASN A 612 -47.12 -21.28 -8.11
C ASN A 612 -46.11 -20.32 -7.45
N TRP A 613 -44.96 -20.10 -8.08
CA TRP A 613 -44.25 -18.81 -8.08
C TRP A 613 -43.97 -18.42 -9.53
N ARG A 614 -44.59 -17.31 -9.97
CA ARG A 614 -44.34 -16.68 -11.28
C ARG A 614 -43.14 -15.73 -11.15
N PRO A 615 -42.16 -15.76 -12.07
CA PRO A 615 -41.19 -14.68 -12.24
C PRO A 615 -41.56 -13.80 -13.44
N THR A 616 -41.55 -12.48 -13.28
CA THR A 616 -41.19 -11.42 -14.28
C THR A 616 -41.65 -10.03 -13.79
N PRO A 617 -41.15 -8.90 -14.34
CA PRO A 617 -39.99 -8.69 -15.22
C PRO A 617 -39.05 -7.55 -14.72
N GLU A 618 -38.03 -7.22 -15.52
CA GLU A 618 -37.19 -6.01 -15.46
C GLU A 618 -37.95 -4.70 -15.18
N PRO A 619 -37.22 -3.64 -14.81
CA PRO A 619 -37.49 -2.39 -15.54
C PRO A 619 -36.23 -1.58 -15.87
N ASP A 620 -36.17 -1.17 -17.14
CA ASP A 620 -35.57 0.09 -17.56
C ASP A 620 -36.55 1.25 -17.32
N THR A 621 -35.96 2.44 -17.14
CA THR A 621 -36.53 3.80 -17.27
C THR A 621 -37.07 4.50 -16.00
N ALA A 622 -36.31 5.54 -15.64
CA ALA A 622 -36.65 6.78 -14.94
C ALA A 622 -38.08 6.97 -14.37
N CYS A 623 -38.15 7.31 -13.08
CA CYS A 623 -38.90 8.47 -12.62
C CYS A 623 -38.48 8.91 -11.20
N SER A 624 -38.45 10.23 -11.04
CA SER A 624 -38.32 11.03 -9.82
C SER A 624 -39.22 10.54 -8.67
N MET A 625 -38.75 10.64 -7.42
CA MET A 625 -39.53 11.14 -6.27
C MET A 625 -38.62 11.49 -5.08
N ASP A 626 -38.85 12.70 -4.60
CA ASP A 626 -38.43 13.29 -3.33
C ASP A 626 -38.82 12.43 -2.11
N GLY A 627 -38.02 12.53 -1.04
CA GLY A 627 -38.29 11.86 0.23
C GLY A 627 -37.10 11.90 1.19
N SER A 628 -36.81 13.09 1.71
CA SER A 628 -35.74 13.47 2.64
C SER A 628 -35.39 12.48 3.77
N THR A 629 -34.11 12.15 3.90
CA THR A 629 -33.41 12.04 5.20
C THR A 629 -31.91 12.32 5.03
N ALA A 630 -31.55 13.59 5.20
CA ALA A 630 -30.24 14.17 5.54
C ALA A 630 -28.96 13.49 5.00
N SER A 631 -28.71 13.69 3.71
CA SER A 631 -27.35 13.92 3.20
C SER A 631 -27.02 15.41 3.37
N PRO A 632 -25.76 15.83 3.59
CA PRO A 632 -25.43 17.25 3.56
C PRO A 632 -25.54 17.73 2.11
N GLU A 633 -26.60 18.46 1.81
CA GLU A 633 -26.68 19.25 0.58
C GLU A 633 -25.50 20.24 0.51
N PRO A 634 -24.95 20.50 -0.69
CA PRO A 634 -23.95 21.52 -0.88
C PRO A 634 -24.61 22.87 -0.65
N ALA A 635 -24.21 23.56 0.42
CA ALA A 635 -24.61 24.94 0.66
C ALA A 635 -24.34 25.77 -0.60
N SER A 636 -25.41 26.32 -1.17
CA SER A 636 -25.38 27.27 -2.26
C SER A 636 -24.60 28.52 -1.82
N SER A 637 -23.39 28.66 -2.37
CA SER A 637 -22.64 29.88 -2.63
C SER A 637 -22.79 31.06 -1.64
N THR A 638 -21.81 31.18 -0.74
CA THR A 638 -21.27 32.48 -0.32
C THR A 638 -19.77 32.33 -0.06
N GLY A 639 -18.98 32.46 -1.13
CA GLY A 639 -17.52 32.49 -1.09
C GLY A 639 -16.86 31.68 -2.21
N SER A 640 -17.16 31.97 -3.48
CA SER A 640 -16.29 31.49 -4.56
C SER A 640 -14.92 32.13 -4.36
N THR A 641 -13.97 31.42 -3.79
CA THR A 641 -12.62 31.97 -3.61
C THR A 641 -11.99 32.23 -4.98
N PRO A 642 -11.31 33.37 -5.16
CA PRO A 642 -10.94 33.86 -6.49
C PRO A 642 -9.95 32.95 -7.22
N TRP A 643 -9.29 32.05 -6.48
CA TRP A 643 -8.27 31.12 -6.94
C TRP A 643 -8.76 29.69 -7.15
N GLN A 644 -10.00 29.32 -6.79
CA GLN A 644 -10.50 27.94 -6.88
C GLN A 644 -11.70 27.83 -7.83
N LYS A 645 -11.73 26.77 -8.66
CA LYS A 645 -12.87 26.40 -9.51
C LYS A 645 -12.99 24.89 -9.66
N VAL A 646 -14.22 24.37 -9.65
CA VAL A 646 -14.50 22.98 -10.02
C VAL A 646 -14.59 22.88 -11.54
N ILE A 647 -13.91 21.89 -12.13
CA ILE A 647 -13.89 21.64 -13.57
C ILE A 647 -14.04 20.14 -13.85
N PRO A 648 -14.38 19.71 -15.08
CA PRO A 648 -14.30 18.30 -15.46
C PRO A 648 -12.88 17.76 -15.29
N ALA A 649 -12.77 16.52 -14.83
CA ALA A 649 -11.49 15.85 -14.66
C ALA A 649 -10.74 15.72 -15.99
N MET A 650 -9.42 15.79 -15.96
CA MET A 650 -8.59 15.84 -17.16
C MET A 650 -8.74 14.56 -18.00
N TYR A 651 -8.84 13.40 -17.34
CA TYR A 651 -9.03 12.11 -17.99
C TYR A 651 -10.28 12.03 -18.87
N GLN A 652 -11.32 12.83 -18.61
CA GLN A 652 -12.53 12.83 -19.45
C GLN A 652 -12.29 13.39 -20.86
N ARG A 653 -11.24 14.20 -21.02
CA ARG A 653 -10.85 14.76 -22.32
C ARG A 653 -9.85 13.88 -23.06
N MET A 654 -9.30 12.89 -22.38
CA MET A 654 -8.37 11.89 -22.90
C MET A 654 -8.74 10.50 -22.38
N PRO A 655 -9.96 10.01 -22.69
CA PRO A 655 -10.42 8.73 -22.16
C PRO A 655 -9.57 7.60 -22.75
N SER A 656 -8.50 7.25 -22.04
CA SER A 656 -7.57 6.19 -22.38
C SER A 656 -7.42 5.30 -21.15
N GLY A 657 -7.99 4.12 -21.23
CA GLY A 657 -8.02 3.19 -20.11
C GLY A 657 -9.02 2.07 -20.31
N PHE A 658 -8.92 1.11 -19.39
CA PHE A 658 -9.75 -0.09 -19.34
C PHE A 658 -10.22 -0.35 -17.91
N GLN A 659 -11.50 -0.70 -17.80
CA GLN A 659 -12.11 -1.25 -16.61
C GLN A 659 -12.37 -2.74 -16.83
N PHE A 660 -11.93 -3.56 -15.88
CA PHE A 660 -12.06 -5.01 -15.90
C PHE A 660 -13.28 -5.42 -15.06
N ALA A 661 -13.93 -6.53 -15.45
CA ALA A 661 -15.25 -6.93 -14.96
C ALA A 661 -15.45 -6.71 -13.44
N LEU A 662 -16.56 -6.04 -13.09
CA LEU A 662 -16.96 -5.65 -11.73
C LEU A 662 -17.55 -6.79 -10.90
#